data_AF-A0A524KA00-F1
#
_entry.id   AF-A0A524KA00-F1
#
_cell.length_a   1.000
_cell.length_b   1.000
_cell.length_c   1.000
_cell.angle_alpha   90.00
_cell.angle_beta   90.00
_cell.angle_gamma   90.00
#
_symmetry.space_group_name_H-M   'P 1'
#
loop_
_entity.id
_entity.type
_entity.pdbx_description
1 polymer ?
#
loop_
_entity_poly.entity_id
_entity_poly.type
_entity_poly.pdbx_seq_one_letter_code
_entity_poly.pdbx_strand_id
1 'polypeptide(L)'
;METEKVEHRDPVTLDGRVQRSFWAPADTCVAQLMAAKTGKPGKNIYGKVIPAIQDDDTAFYLGSGLEREKGEILTRAAGWVRVGTQWADLVPFAKHVFNLRISGDGTTLLLDFTPGDKRLPFPDVGTILQEAKNKGASAECLLSEDEITAALQRAIKSSQALIGFSLSCDRDAGVRIDISPDKLTATLNVVKGRGKGKPLQLSMVSAALSEYKLKGIKLEKLKADIIAFYKSQELELCDYILVEGRAPVGGEDRSLAFGIAFLPDEQAKEYLGRIEANPALSRYLKKAEEFPLVSTDRVAVIKKDQELARFSPPSFGQPGVDVFGAIIPGAPGNDPLLHTFENIRVSRESIESDDDGLVLMLQRENETLIRVLPYRDARVDVAVSKNGMEATLSCEKEYGLGRDLSLELVQETLKAAGVSFGIETKALSDALNDAHAGYAVTERPIANGKEPIPSGGWRLIWIVKVASGAALTLRADGTADYKNQDKATIVAQGQPILEIVSIGRDGQDGTDVYGKPIMAPKDPKATDLPEWDETIREELNENGDRVLIAARNGELKFERNRLSIDTVWKIAGDIGPSSGNIRFPGPVAISGSVLTGFLVVAGGDVFVSGSVEAALVSSEGGVRIVEGVKGARRGTVRARKTIEAAFTEQALLMAIGDITLKSSALLSVVKTNGKLTLQGERGSLIGGQCRAKNGIDVQNLGAENNSRTTVSFGQDYLIKDAAEAEEREIDRVKALILKADKTMKELARNGGDMATVRQEKIKLVKLLEKRTMRVFQLHERFEEHVPSEVVVRGTIYPGAVLESHNRYHEVRVKKQRVAFAFDVHLGRIIERPLA
;
A
#
# COMPACT_ATOMS: atom_id res chain seq x y z
N MET A 1 -42.37 -64.26 137.84
CA MET A 1 -41.41 -65.38 137.81
C MET A 1 -41.41 -65.87 136.38
N GLU A 2 -40.46 -65.43 135.54
CA GLU A 2 -40.33 -65.97 134.19
C GLU A 2 -39.75 -67.38 134.32
N THR A 3 -40.61 -68.36 134.14
CA THR A 3 -40.29 -69.78 134.10
C THR A 3 -39.57 -70.08 132.79
N GLU A 4 -38.24 -70.21 132.85
CA GLU A 4 -37.42 -70.64 131.72
C GLU A 4 -37.72 -72.11 131.44
N LYS A 5 -38.45 -72.36 130.35
CA LYS A 5 -38.87 -73.70 129.93
C LYS A 5 -37.69 -74.37 129.23
N VAL A 6 -36.90 -75.11 130.00
CA VAL A 6 -35.78 -75.91 129.46
C VAL A 6 -36.35 -77.20 128.87
N GLU A 7 -36.52 -77.24 127.54
CA GLU A 7 -36.93 -78.45 126.83
C GLU A 7 -35.72 -79.38 126.63
N HIS A 8 -35.67 -80.45 127.42
CA HIS A 8 -34.74 -81.57 127.23
C HIS A 8 -35.30 -82.51 126.16
N ARG A 9 -34.52 -82.72 125.08
CA ARG A 9 -34.83 -83.72 124.05
C ARG A 9 -34.12 -85.03 124.41
N ASP A 10 -34.90 -86.02 124.82
CA ASP A 10 -34.37 -87.36 125.07
C ASP A 10 -34.12 -88.09 123.73
N PRO A 11 -32.97 -88.75 123.54
CA PRO A 11 -32.71 -89.51 122.34
C PRO A 11 -33.60 -90.76 122.30
N VAL A 12 -34.42 -90.88 121.25
CA VAL A 12 -35.22 -92.08 120.96
C VAL A 12 -34.46 -92.95 119.96
N THR A 13 -34.29 -94.23 120.27
CA THR A 13 -33.66 -95.19 119.34
C THR A 13 -34.68 -95.67 118.32
N LEU A 14 -34.59 -95.19 117.08
CA LEU A 14 -35.47 -95.57 115.96
C LEU A 14 -34.70 -96.41 114.92
N ASP A 15 -35.42 -97.16 114.09
CA ASP A 15 -34.83 -97.78 112.88
C ASP A 15 -34.33 -96.68 111.93
N GLY A 16 -33.02 -96.59 111.75
CA GLY A 16 -32.34 -95.59 110.93
C GLY A 16 -32.41 -95.83 109.42
N ARG A 17 -33.09 -96.88 108.94
CA ARG A 17 -33.24 -97.10 107.49
C ARG A 17 -34.09 -96.02 106.84
N VAL A 18 -33.49 -95.29 105.90
CA VAL A 18 -34.20 -94.36 105.03
C VAL A 18 -35.02 -95.16 104.02
N GLN A 19 -36.34 -94.99 104.05
CA GLN A 19 -37.24 -95.62 103.09
C GLN A 19 -37.37 -94.80 101.81
N ARG A 20 -37.32 -93.46 101.93
CA ARG A 20 -37.43 -92.54 100.80
C ARG A 20 -36.61 -91.29 101.04
N SER A 21 -36.06 -90.72 99.97
CA SER A 21 -35.49 -89.37 99.98
C SER A 21 -35.83 -88.60 98.71
N PHE A 22 -35.92 -87.27 98.81
CA PHE A 22 -36.15 -86.36 97.70
C PHE A 22 -35.66 -84.95 98.03
N TRP A 23 -35.36 -84.15 97.00
CA TRP A 23 -34.93 -82.76 97.19
C TRP A 23 -36.15 -81.84 97.34
N ALA A 24 -36.03 -80.84 98.21
CA ALA A 24 -37.01 -79.78 98.38
C ALA A 24 -36.30 -78.41 98.55
N PRO A 25 -36.86 -77.32 98.00
CA PRO A 25 -36.40 -75.95 98.28
C PRO A 25 -36.61 -75.58 99.74
N ALA A 26 -36.07 -74.44 100.16
CA ALA A 26 -36.42 -73.85 101.47
C ALA A 26 -37.92 -73.47 101.49
N ASP A 27 -38.53 -73.53 102.67
CA ASP A 27 -39.90 -73.12 102.98
C ASP A 27 -40.99 -73.84 102.17
N THR A 28 -40.74 -75.10 101.81
CA THR A 28 -41.65 -75.92 101.01
C THR A 28 -42.33 -77.00 101.88
N CYS A 29 -43.64 -77.19 101.74
CA CYS A 29 -44.36 -78.27 102.42
C CYS A 29 -44.06 -79.64 101.77
N VAL A 30 -43.63 -80.61 102.58
CA VAL A 30 -43.13 -81.92 102.11
C VAL A 30 -43.92 -83.13 102.64
N ALA A 31 -44.75 -82.98 103.67
CA ALA A 31 -45.64 -84.06 104.15
C ALA A 31 -46.78 -83.53 105.05
N GLN A 32 -47.82 -84.35 105.29
CA GLN A 32 -48.94 -84.04 106.19
C GLN A 32 -49.28 -85.25 107.09
N LEU A 33 -49.53 -85.03 108.38
CA LEU A 33 -49.82 -86.09 109.37
C LEU A 33 -51.32 -86.39 109.48
N MET A 34 -51.71 -87.66 109.38
CA MET A 34 -53.10 -88.13 109.55
C MET A 34 -53.32 -88.80 110.92
N ALA A 35 -54.50 -88.63 111.51
CA ALA A 35 -54.85 -89.27 112.78
C ALA A 35 -55.14 -90.78 112.62
N ALA A 36 -54.68 -91.60 113.58
CA ALA A 36 -54.89 -93.04 113.58
C ALA A 36 -56.38 -93.42 113.77
N LYS A 37 -56.86 -94.47 113.08
CA LYS A 37 -58.21 -95.02 113.22
C LYS A 37 -58.16 -96.30 114.07
N THR A 38 -58.99 -96.39 115.10
CA THR A 38 -59.09 -97.56 115.99
C THR A 38 -59.65 -98.80 115.28
N GLY A 39 -59.04 -99.96 115.52
CA GLY A 39 -59.44 -101.24 114.92
C GLY A 39 -60.81 -101.73 115.39
N LYS A 40 -61.53 -102.46 114.52
CA LYS A 40 -62.84 -103.05 114.84
C LYS A 40 -62.68 -104.50 115.34
N PRO A 41 -63.39 -104.93 116.40
CA PRO A 41 -63.39 -106.32 116.88
C PRO A 41 -63.88 -107.33 115.82
N GLY A 42 -63.25 -108.50 115.75
CA GLY A 42 -63.55 -109.55 114.76
C GLY A 42 -63.87 -110.91 115.39
N LYS A 43 -64.82 -111.66 114.82
CA LYS A 43 -65.40 -112.87 115.42
C LYS A 43 -64.58 -114.14 115.13
N ASN A 44 -64.47 -115.02 116.12
CA ASN A 44 -63.93 -116.37 115.90
C ASN A 44 -64.89 -117.23 115.05
N ILE A 45 -64.47 -118.45 114.70
CA ILE A 45 -65.19 -119.38 113.81
C ILE A 45 -66.61 -119.80 114.29
N TYR A 46 -67.03 -119.39 115.50
CA TYR A 46 -68.37 -119.64 116.05
C TYR A 46 -69.23 -118.36 116.19
N GLY A 47 -68.77 -117.20 115.73
CA GLY A 47 -69.51 -115.95 115.79
C GLY A 47 -69.36 -115.14 117.08
N LYS A 48 -68.45 -115.51 117.98
CA LYS A 48 -68.11 -114.72 119.19
C LYS A 48 -66.98 -113.73 118.89
N VAL A 49 -67.19 -112.47 119.26
CA VAL A 49 -66.31 -111.34 118.95
C VAL A 49 -65.00 -111.41 119.76
N ILE A 50 -63.85 -111.30 119.09
CA ILE A 50 -62.51 -111.06 119.65
C ILE A 50 -62.25 -109.55 119.59
N PRO A 51 -61.92 -108.89 120.72
CA PRO A 51 -61.56 -107.47 120.71
C PRO A 51 -60.25 -107.21 119.96
N ALA A 52 -60.17 -106.07 119.28
CA ALA A 52 -59.00 -105.65 118.51
C ALA A 52 -57.87 -105.21 119.44
N ILE A 53 -56.65 -105.66 119.15
CA ILE A 53 -55.43 -105.26 119.85
C ILE A 53 -55.13 -103.80 119.50
N GLN A 54 -54.89 -102.96 120.52
CA GLN A 54 -54.28 -101.65 120.36
C GLN A 54 -52.78 -101.80 120.63
N ASP A 55 -51.95 -101.42 119.65
CA ASP A 55 -50.52 -101.19 119.85
C ASP A 55 -50.31 -99.75 120.36
N ASP A 56 -49.44 -99.61 121.36
CA ASP A 56 -49.28 -98.39 122.17
C ASP A 56 -48.34 -97.31 121.58
N ASP A 57 -47.75 -97.50 120.38
CA ASP A 57 -46.85 -96.47 119.82
C ASP A 57 -47.08 -96.17 118.32
N THR A 58 -47.62 -94.98 118.04
CA THR A 58 -47.88 -94.46 116.67
C THR A 58 -47.24 -93.11 116.39
N ALA A 59 -46.29 -92.65 117.22
CA ALA A 59 -45.68 -91.33 117.06
C ALA A 59 -44.73 -91.25 115.84
N PHE A 60 -44.71 -90.10 115.15
CA PHE A 60 -43.79 -89.81 114.03
C PHE A 60 -42.89 -88.62 114.37
N TYR A 61 -41.57 -88.80 114.22
CA TYR A 61 -40.54 -87.88 114.73
C TYR A 61 -39.90 -87.04 113.63
N LEU A 62 -39.70 -85.73 113.86
CA LEU A 62 -39.03 -84.85 112.90
C LEU A 62 -37.60 -84.51 113.37
N GLY A 63 -36.63 -84.78 112.50
CA GLY A 63 -35.24 -84.40 112.66
C GLY A 63 -34.96 -82.97 112.19
N SER A 64 -33.69 -82.59 112.19
CA SER A 64 -33.26 -81.23 111.87
C SER A 64 -33.62 -80.81 110.45
N GLY A 65 -33.96 -79.53 110.29
CA GLY A 65 -34.25 -78.92 108.99
C GLY A 65 -35.68 -79.09 108.51
N LEU A 66 -36.52 -79.83 109.26
CA LEU A 66 -37.96 -79.90 109.06
C LEU A 66 -38.70 -79.27 110.25
N GLU A 67 -39.79 -78.59 109.95
CA GLU A 67 -40.65 -77.93 110.93
C GLU A 67 -42.09 -78.39 110.75
N ARG A 68 -42.79 -78.64 111.85
CA ARG A 68 -44.23 -78.92 111.81
C ARG A 68 -45.01 -77.63 112.03
N GLU A 69 -45.84 -77.29 111.07
CA GLU A 69 -46.76 -76.16 111.18
C GLU A 69 -48.17 -76.62 110.80
N LYS A 70 -49.13 -76.47 111.72
CA LYS A 70 -50.58 -76.79 111.51
C LYS A 70 -50.89 -78.18 110.92
N GLY A 71 -50.05 -79.18 111.16
CA GLY A 71 -50.24 -80.56 110.67
C GLY A 71 -49.49 -80.88 109.37
N GLU A 72 -48.88 -79.88 108.75
CA GLU A 72 -47.95 -80.00 107.63
C GLU A 72 -46.50 -79.97 108.11
N ILE A 73 -45.60 -80.52 107.30
CA ILE A 73 -44.16 -80.56 107.56
C ILE A 73 -43.48 -79.75 106.46
N LEU A 74 -42.82 -78.65 106.84
CA LEU A 74 -42.11 -77.74 105.93
C LEU A 74 -40.59 -77.84 106.09
N THR A 75 -39.86 -77.49 105.04
CA THR A 75 -38.40 -77.41 105.02
C THR A 75 -37.89 -76.04 105.48
N ARG A 76 -36.87 -75.97 106.34
CA ARG A 76 -36.23 -74.70 106.75
C ARG A 76 -35.08 -74.23 105.84
N ALA A 77 -34.62 -75.10 104.95
CA ALA A 77 -33.55 -74.81 104.02
C ALA A 77 -33.72 -75.67 102.77
N ALA A 78 -33.16 -75.23 101.64
CA ALA A 78 -33.10 -76.07 100.45
C ALA A 78 -32.20 -77.27 100.73
N GLY A 79 -32.67 -78.48 100.47
CA GLY A 79 -31.95 -79.69 100.85
C GLY A 79 -32.67 -81.00 100.51
N TRP A 80 -32.04 -82.11 100.86
CA TRP A 80 -32.62 -83.45 100.69
C TRP A 80 -33.38 -83.87 101.93
N VAL A 81 -34.69 -84.07 101.78
CA VAL A 81 -35.55 -84.65 102.79
C VAL A 81 -35.38 -86.17 102.78
N ARG A 82 -35.16 -86.77 103.95
CA ARG A 82 -35.08 -88.22 104.14
C ARG A 82 -36.22 -88.64 105.06
N VAL A 83 -36.86 -89.75 104.73
CA VAL A 83 -38.03 -90.27 105.42
C VAL A 83 -37.78 -91.74 105.77
N GLY A 84 -37.81 -92.05 107.05
CA GLY A 84 -37.82 -93.40 107.61
C GLY A 84 -39.23 -93.85 108.01
N THR A 85 -39.31 -95.03 108.64
CA THR A 85 -40.58 -95.68 108.98
C THR A 85 -41.46 -94.83 109.91
N GLN A 86 -40.83 -94.13 110.86
CA GLN A 86 -41.51 -93.26 111.83
C GLN A 86 -40.76 -91.93 112.04
N TRP A 87 -39.92 -91.52 111.08
CA TRP A 87 -39.20 -90.25 111.18
C TRP A 87 -38.94 -89.58 109.83
N ALA A 88 -38.70 -88.27 109.82
CA ALA A 88 -38.17 -87.57 108.66
C ALA A 88 -37.22 -86.44 109.06
N ASP A 89 -36.19 -86.16 108.28
CA ASP A 89 -35.27 -85.02 108.46
C ASP A 89 -34.85 -84.38 107.14
N LEU A 90 -34.15 -83.25 107.19
CA LEU A 90 -33.63 -82.57 106.00
C LEU A 90 -32.13 -82.33 106.12
N VAL A 91 -31.40 -82.66 105.05
CA VAL A 91 -29.98 -82.39 104.88
C VAL A 91 -29.82 -81.19 103.93
N PRO A 92 -29.41 -79.99 104.40
CA PRO A 92 -29.28 -78.79 103.56
C PRO A 92 -28.29 -78.95 102.39
N PHE A 93 -28.62 -78.35 101.24
CA PHE A 93 -27.83 -78.34 99.99
C PHE A 93 -28.28 -77.21 99.02
N ALA A 94 -27.57 -76.05 98.98
CA ALA A 94 -27.93 -74.84 98.19
C ALA A 94 -26.81 -74.39 97.19
N LYS A 95 -27.15 -73.71 96.08
CA LYS A 95 -26.22 -73.29 94.99
C LYS A 95 -25.62 -71.86 95.18
N HIS A 96 -24.48 -71.56 94.54
CA HIS A 96 -23.86 -70.20 94.48
C HIS A 96 -24.63 -69.23 93.54
N VAL A 97 -24.61 -67.92 93.82
CA VAL A 97 -25.33 -66.87 93.06
C VAL A 97 -24.43 -65.63 92.82
N PHE A 98 -24.48 -65.00 91.64
CA PHE A 98 -23.68 -63.80 91.31
C PHE A 98 -24.42 -62.78 90.41
N ASN A 99 -23.96 -61.52 90.38
CA ASN A 99 -24.49 -60.41 89.57
C ASN A 99 -23.40 -59.35 89.20
N LEU A 100 -23.56 -58.64 88.07
CA LEU A 100 -22.61 -57.62 87.56
C LEU A 100 -23.25 -56.22 87.38
N ARG A 101 -22.54 -55.15 87.77
CA ARG A 101 -22.98 -53.74 87.64
C ARG A 101 -21.84 -52.77 87.29
N ILE A 102 -22.15 -51.60 86.70
CA ILE A 102 -21.17 -50.54 86.36
C ILE A 102 -21.15 -49.48 87.49
N SER A 103 -19.98 -48.90 87.78
CA SER A 103 -19.81 -47.80 88.76
C SER A 103 -20.55 -46.52 88.33
N GLY A 104 -20.87 -45.66 89.31
CA GLY A 104 -21.66 -44.44 89.07
C GLY A 104 -20.99 -43.38 88.18
N ASP A 105 -19.68 -43.46 87.98
CA ASP A 105 -18.90 -42.62 87.05
C ASP A 105 -18.79 -43.22 85.63
N GLY A 106 -19.35 -44.42 85.42
CA GLY A 106 -19.42 -45.08 84.11
C GLY A 106 -18.10 -45.70 83.64
N THR A 107 -17.05 -45.72 84.45
CA THR A 107 -15.69 -46.12 84.03
C THR A 107 -15.27 -47.52 84.47
N THR A 108 -15.90 -48.10 85.49
CA THR A 108 -15.44 -49.33 86.18
C THR A 108 -16.54 -50.38 86.28
N LEU A 109 -16.21 -51.65 86.00
CA LEU A 109 -17.15 -52.78 86.11
C LEU A 109 -17.01 -53.50 87.47
N LEU A 110 -18.12 -53.83 88.14
CA LEU A 110 -18.17 -54.37 89.50
C LEU A 110 -18.94 -55.72 89.59
N LEU A 111 -18.45 -56.65 90.41
CA LEU A 111 -19.02 -57.99 90.67
C LEU A 111 -19.56 -58.12 92.12
N ASP A 112 -20.79 -58.59 92.24
CA ASP A 112 -21.45 -59.00 93.49
C ASP A 112 -21.65 -60.53 93.51
N PHE A 113 -21.13 -61.25 94.51
CA PHE A 113 -21.12 -62.72 94.58
C PHE A 113 -21.54 -63.25 95.96
N THR A 114 -22.49 -64.19 96.00
CA THR A 114 -23.01 -64.85 97.22
C THR A 114 -22.73 -66.36 97.22
N PRO A 115 -21.99 -66.89 98.22
CA PRO A 115 -21.62 -68.31 98.25
C PRO A 115 -22.75 -69.24 98.78
N GLY A 116 -23.03 -70.34 98.07
CA GLY A 116 -23.85 -71.47 98.52
C GLY A 116 -23.06 -72.59 99.21
N ASP A 117 -23.51 -73.85 99.08
CA ASP A 117 -22.89 -75.02 99.73
C ASP A 117 -21.46 -75.26 99.24
N LYS A 118 -20.53 -75.46 100.19
CA LYS A 118 -19.08 -75.60 99.93
C LYS A 118 -18.71 -76.82 99.09
N ARG A 119 -19.61 -77.80 98.95
CA ARG A 119 -19.39 -79.02 98.14
C ARG A 119 -19.64 -78.80 96.65
N LEU A 120 -20.24 -77.68 96.26
CA LEU A 120 -20.48 -77.35 94.85
C LEU A 120 -19.23 -76.69 94.22
N PRO A 121 -19.00 -76.90 92.92
CA PRO A 121 -17.96 -76.15 92.21
C PRO A 121 -18.31 -74.66 92.20
N PHE A 122 -17.27 -73.81 92.26
CA PHE A 122 -17.45 -72.37 92.08
C PHE A 122 -17.92 -72.05 90.65
N PRO A 123 -18.62 -70.92 90.43
CA PRO A 123 -19.12 -70.57 89.10
C PRO A 123 -17.98 -70.46 88.09
N ASP A 124 -18.24 -70.83 86.84
CA ASP A 124 -17.28 -70.70 85.75
C ASP A 124 -16.91 -69.22 85.52
N VAL A 125 -15.63 -68.90 85.69
CA VAL A 125 -15.09 -67.54 85.54
C VAL A 125 -15.16 -67.07 84.09
N GLY A 126 -15.08 -68.00 83.13
CA GLY A 126 -15.28 -67.69 81.71
C GLY A 126 -16.67 -67.11 81.45
N THR A 127 -17.69 -67.63 82.12
CA THR A 127 -19.06 -67.10 82.05
C THR A 127 -19.17 -65.70 82.64
N ILE A 128 -18.51 -65.42 83.77
CA ILE A 128 -18.50 -64.09 84.40
C ILE A 128 -17.81 -63.06 83.49
N LEU A 129 -16.69 -63.43 82.86
CA LEU A 129 -15.98 -62.56 81.92
C LEU A 129 -16.74 -62.34 80.61
N GLN A 130 -17.48 -63.33 80.14
CA GLN A 130 -18.38 -63.14 79.00
C GLN A 130 -19.53 -62.18 79.32
N GLU A 131 -20.13 -62.30 80.50
CA GLU A 131 -21.17 -61.39 80.94
C GLU A 131 -20.64 -59.95 81.15
N ALA A 132 -19.38 -59.82 81.57
CA ALA A 132 -18.66 -58.54 81.64
C ALA A 132 -18.44 -57.91 80.25
N LYS A 133 -18.03 -58.69 79.25
CA LYS A 133 -17.90 -58.23 77.85
C LYS A 133 -19.23 -57.80 77.26
N ASN A 134 -20.31 -58.55 77.52
CA ASN A 134 -21.66 -58.19 77.08
C ASN A 134 -22.17 -56.88 77.68
N LYS A 135 -21.63 -56.46 78.83
CA LYS A 135 -21.90 -55.15 79.46
C LYS A 135 -20.96 -54.03 78.99
N GLY A 136 -20.18 -54.24 77.93
CA GLY A 136 -19.42 -53.20 77.23
C GLY A 136 -17.94 -53.05 77.64
N ALA A 137 -17.40 -53.96 78.45
CA ALA A 137 -15.99 -53.92 78.82
C ALA A 137 -15.09 -54.50 77.70
N SER A 138 -14.04 -53.76 77.30
CA SER A 138 -13.02 -54.29 76.38
C SER A 138 -12.08 -55.25 77.10
N ALA A 139 -11.61 -56.28 76.39
CA ALA A 139 -10.82 -57.37 76.97
C ALA A 139 -9.51 -56.90 77.62
N GLU A 140 -8.91 -55.82 77.12
CA GLU A 140 -7.69 -55.20 77.65
C GLU A 140 -7.93 -54.42 78.96
N CYS A 141 -9.18 -54.13 79.29
CA CYS A 141 -9.56 -53.37 80.46
C CYS A 141 -10.00 -54.25 81.65
N LEU A 142 -10.05 -55.58 81.50
CA LEU A 142 -10.52 -56.52 82.53
C LEU A 142 -9.36 -57.17 83.31
N LEU A 143 -9.59 -57.52 84.58
CA LEU A 143 -8.69 -58.36 85.38
C LEU A 143 -8.55 -59.76 84.79
N SER A 144 -7.42 -60.42 85.11
CA SER A 144 -7.14 -61.76 84.62
C SER A 144 -8.07 -62.83 85.23
N GLU A 145 -8.27 -63.95 84.52
CA GLU A 145 -9.08 -65.09 85.00
C GLU A 145 -8.60 -65.61 86.36
N ASP A 146 -7.28 -65.64 86.58
CA ASP A 146 -6.68 -66.12 87.82
C ASP A 146 -7.03 -65.23 89.02
N GLU A 147 -7.05 -63.92 88.84
CA GLU A 147 -7.36 -62.95 89.91
C GLU A 147 -8.84 -63.03 90.33
N ILE A 148 -9.74 -63.21 89.36
CA ILE A 148 -11.18 -63.37 89.62
C ILE A 148 -11.44 -64.72 90.29
N THR A 149 -10.79 -65.78 89.82
CA THR A 149 -10.88 -67.13 90.41
C THR A 149 -10.44 -67.12 91.87
N ALA A 150 -9.31 -66.48 92.17
CA ALA A 150 -8.79 -66.37 93.54
C ALA A 150 -9.75 -65.61 94.47
N ALA A 151 -10.44 -64.57 93.96
CA ALA A 151 -11.43 -63.81 94.73
C ALA A 151 -12.68 -64.66 95.07
N LEU A 152 -13.21 -65.40 94.10
CA LEU A 152 -14.39 -66.27 94.27
C LEU A 152 -14.11 -67.44 95.23
N GLN A 153 -12.95 -68.10 95.08
CA GLN A 153 -12.54 -69.19 95.98
C GLN A 153 -12.42 -68.71 97.43
N ARG A 154 -11.88 -67.51 97.63
CA ARG A 154 -11.77 -66.90 98.96
C ARG A 154 -13.16 -66.68 99.58
N ALA A 155 -14.09 -66.14 98.80
CA ALA A 155 -15.46 -65.87 99.23
C ALA A 155 -16.23 -67.16 99.63
N ILE A 156 -16.06 -68.24 98.87
CA ILE A 156 -16.70 -69.53 99.17
C ILE A 156 -16.13 -70.18 100.43
N LYS A 157 -14.79 -70.15 100.59
CA LYS A 157 -14.11 -70.75 101.75
C LYS A 157 -14.53 -70.07 103.06
N SER A 158 -14.59 -68.74 103.06
CA SER A 158 -14.98 -67.93 104.22
C SER A 158 -16.49 -67.78 104.40
N SER A 159 -17.30 -68.20 103.42
CA SER A 159 -18.76 -67.98 103.38
C SER A 159 -19.16 -66.49 103.49
N GLN A 160 -18.30 -65.58 103.03
CA GLN A 160 -18.59 -64.14 102.95
C GLN A 160 -18.87 -63.72 101.51
N ALA A 161 -19.88 -62.87 101.32
CA ALA A 161 -20.22 -62.33 100.01
C ALA A 161 -19.18 -61.30 99.54
N LEU A 162 -18.93 -61.25 98.23
CA LEU A 162 -18.23 -60.14 97.59
C LEU A 162 -19.28 -59.12 97.17
N ILE A 163 -19.09 -57.85 97.56
CA ILE A 163 -19.97 -56.75 97.17
C ILE A 163 -19.09 -55.67 96.55
N GLY A 164 -19.31 -55.35 95.28
CA GLY A 164 -18.62 -54.29 94.55
C GLY A 164 -17.16 -54.60 94.18
N PHE A 165 -16.82 -55.84 93.89
CA PHE A 165 -15.45 -56.20 93.49
C PHE A 165 -15.12 -55.69 92.08
N SER A 166 -14.08 -54.86 91.91
CA SER A 166 -13.70 -54.30 90.61
C SER A 166 -13.16 -55.37 89.67
N LEU A 167 -13.71 -55.41 88.45
CA LEU A 167 -13.24 -56.23 87.34
C LEU A 167 -12.32 -55.44 86.38
N SER A 168 -12.11 -54.12 86.56
CA SER A 168 -11.33 -53.28 85.64
C SER A 168 -9.90 -52.95 86.13
N CYS A 169 -8.94 -52.68 85.22
CA CYS A 169 -7.54 -52.31 85.52
C CYS A 169 -7.29 -50.79 85.75
N ASP A 170 -6.21 -50.43 86.46
CA ASP A 170 -5.92 -49.06 86.93
C ASP A 170 -5.11 -48.19 85.91
N ARG A 171 -5.44 -46.90 85.70
CA ARG A 171 -4.69 -45.91 84.84
C ARG A 171 -4.93 -44.44 85.25
N ASP A 172 -3.90 -43.56 85.20
CA ASP A 172 -3.98 -42.11 85.53
C ASP A 172 -4.39 -41.20 84.34
N ALA A 173 -4.88 -39.98 84.63
CA ALA A 173 -5.20 -38.93 83.64
C ALA A 173 -3.98 -38.07 83.21
N GLY A 174 -3.97 -37.50 82.00
CA GLY A 174 -2.86 -36.68 81.46
C GLY A 174 -3.26 -35.57 80.47
N VAL A 175 -2.42 -34.54 80.30
CA VAL A 175 -2.62 -33.39 79.37
C VAL A 175 -1.30 -32.99 78.69
N ARG A 176 -1.28 -32.71 77.38
CA ARG A 176 -0.11 -32.24 76.61
C ARG A 176 -0.48 -31.19 75.55
N ILE A 177 0.41 -30.24 75.27
CA ILE A 177 0.28 -29.26 74.17
C ILE A 177 1.41 -29.46 73.17
N ASP A 178 1.08 -29.48 71.87
CA ASP A 178 2.03 -29.64 70.77
C ASP A 178 2.00 -28.39 69.86
N ILE A 179 3.16 -27.87 69.45
CA ILE A 179 3.27 -26.67 68.58
C ILE A 179 3.92 -27.09 67.25
N SER A 180 3.38 -26.63 66.12
CA SER A 180 3.91 -26.95 64.80
C SER A 180 5.28 -26.29 64.54
N PRO A 181 6.17 -26.93 63.74
CA PRO A 181 7.52 -26.42 63.46
C PRO A 181 7.56 -25.02 62.81
N ASP A 182 6.54 -24.67 62.01
CA ASP A 182 6.37 -23.37 61.38
C ASP A 182 5.87 -22.28 62.35
N LYS A 183 5.59 -22.65 63.61
CA LYS A 183 5.02 -21.80 64.66
C LYS A 183 3.69 -21.15 64.25
N LEU A 184 2.94 -21.79 63.35
CA LEU A 184 1.64 -21.32 62.89
C LEU A 184 0.47 -21.97 63.62
N THR A 185 0.64 -23.13 64.28
CA THR A 185 -0.46 -23.83 64.96
C THR A 185 -0.02 -24.43 66.30
N ALA A 186 -0.95 -24.49 67.27
CA ALA A 186 -0.76 -25.17 68.55
C ALA A 186 -2.00 -26.02 68.90
N THR A 187 -1.81 -27.26 69.36
CA THR A 187 -2.88 -28.24 69.67
C THR A 187 -2.79 -28.82 71.09
N LEU A 188 -3.90 -29.33 71.63
CA LEU A 188 -4.09 -29.86 72.99
C LEU A 188 -4.56 -31.33 72.98
N ASN A 189 -3.94 -32.16 73.82
CA ASN A 189 -4.22 -33.60 74.00
C ASN A 189 -4.57 -33.90 75.47
N VAL A 190 -5.66 -34.63 75.76
CA VAL A 190 -6.19 -34.91 77.12
C VAL A 190 -6.67 -36.37 77.29
N VAL A 191 -6.39 -37.00 78.43
CA VAL A 191 -6.73 -38.43 78.71
C VAL A 191 -7.37 -38.62 80.11
N LYS A 192 -8.41 -39.47 80.26
CA LYS A 192 -9.10 -39.80 81.54
C LYS A 192 -8.48 -40.99 82.28
N GLY A 193 -8.51 -40.93 83.61
CA GLY A 193 -8.11 -42.01 84.52
C GLY A 193 -9.22 -43.05 84.78
N ARG A 194 -8.84 -44.28 85.13
CA ARG A 194 -9.74 -45.43 85.41
C ARG A 194 -9.21 -46.32 86.54
N GLY A 195 -10.06 -47.15 87.15
CA GLY A 195 -9.70 -48.01 88.27
C GLY A 195 -9.30 -47.19 89.51
N LYS A 196 -8.16 -47.49 90.13
CA LYS A 196 -7.57 -46.71 91.23
C LYS A 196 -6.71 -45.51 90.79
N GLY A 197 -6.63 -45.24 89.49
CA GLY A 197 -5.84 -44.12 88.96
C GLY A 197 -6.42 -42.75 89.30
N LYS A 198 -5.58 -41.70 89.20
CA LYS A 198 -5.97 -40.31 89.46
C LYS A 198 -6.95 -39.79 88.39
N PRO A 199 -8.07 -39.15 88.79
CA PRO A 199 -9.03 -38.60 87.85
C PRO A 199 -8.51 -37.30 87.21
N LEU A 200 -9.02 -36.99 86.00
CA LEU A 200 -8.71 -35.75 85.30
C LEU A 200 -9.22 -34.54 86.09
N GLN A 201 -8.33 -33.59 86.42
CA GLN A 201 -8.68 -32.33 87.07
C GLN A 201 -8.56 -31.15 86.10
N LEU A 202 -9.55 -30.24 86.10
CA LEU A 202 -9.58 -29.07 85.21
C LEU A 202 -8.36 -28.13 85.40
N SER A 203 -7.77 -28.13 86.60
CA SER A 203 -6.54 -27.37 86.91
C SER A 203 -5.34 -27.79 86.05
N MET A 204 -5.27 -29.06 85.64
CA MET A 204 -4.17 -29.60 84.83
C MET A 204 -4.12 -28.98 83.44
N VAL A 205 -5.28 -28.68 82.85
CA VAL A 205 -5.37 -28.02 81.53
C VAL A 205 -4.92 -26.56 81.63
N SER A 206 -5.38 -25.84 82.66
CA SER A 206 -4.98 -24.43 82.85
C SER A 206 -3.49 -24.27 83.12
N ALA A 207 -2.86 -25.22 83.83
CA ALA A 207 -1.42 -25.21 84.06
C ALA A 207 -0.64 -25.36 82.75
N ALA A 208 -1.01 -26.34 81.90
CA ALA A 208 -0.37 -26.55 80.61
C ALA A 208 -0.46 -25.32 79.69
N LEU A 209 -1.60 -24.61 79.67
CA LEU A 209 -1.76 -23.40 78.84
C LEU A 209 -0.89 -22.22 79.29
N SER A 210 -0.64 -22.09 80.60
CA SER A 210 0.12 -20.96 81.15
C SER A 210 1.62 -21.02 80.84
N GLU A 211 2.14 -22.22 80.57
CA GLU A 211 3.56 -22.46 80.29
C GLU A 211 4.00 -21.87 78.94
N TYR A 212 3.16 -21.98 77.91
CA TYR A 212 3.54 -21.66 76.51
C TYR A 212 3.26 -20.22 76.05
N LYS A 213 2.63 -19.37 76.88
CA LYS A 213 2.38 -17.92 76.61
C LYS A 213 1.80 -17.59 75.21
N LEU A 214 0.94 -18.47 74.68
CA LEU A 214 0.32 -18.29 73.36
C LEU A 214 -0.63 -17.07 73.34
N LYS A 215 -0.62 -16.30 72.24
CA LYS A 215 -1.51 -15.13 72.06
C LYS A 215 -2.65 -15.46 71.12
N GLY A 216 -3.89 -15.14 71.49
CA GLY A 216 -5.07 -15.31 70.62
C GLY A 216 -5.95 -16.53 70.89
N ILE A 217 -5.74 -17.24 72.00
CA ILE A 217 -6.58 -18.39 72.40
C ILE A 217 -8.00 -17.93 72.76
N LYS A 218 -9.01 -18.60 72.19
CA LYS A 218 -10.43 -18.40 72.53
C LYS A 218 -10.81 -19.16 73.80
N LEU A 219 -10.45 -18.60 74.96
CA LEU A 219 -10.57 -19.25 76.28
C LEU A 219 -11.99 -19.72 76.65
N GLU A 220 -13.05 -19.02 76.22
CA GLU A 220 -14.43 -19.41 76.54
C GLU A 220 -14.86 -20.70 75.83
N LYS A 221 -14.50 -20.84 74.54
CA LYS A 221 -14.83 -22.03 73.74
C LYS A 221 -14.07 -23.27 74.24
N LEU A 222 -12.78 -23.11 74.52
CA LEU A 222 -11.94 -24.20 75.07
C LEU A 222 -12.49 -24.74 76.40
N LYS A 223 -12.94 -23.86 77.30
CA LYS A 223 -13.55 -24.28 78.57
C LYS A 223 -14.83 -25.09 78.35
N ALA A 224 -15.69 -24.68 77.41
CA ALA A 224 -16.93 -25.39 77.11
C ALA A 224 -16.65 -26.81 76.56
N ASP A 225 -15.71 -26.93 75.62
CA ASP A 225 -15.39 -28.19 74.95
C ASP A 225 -14.74 -29.21 75.90
N ILE A 226 -13.88 -28.75 76.83
CA ILE A 226 -13.29 -29.63 77.85
C ILE A 226 -14.32 -30.12 78.87
N ILE A 227 -15.30 -29.28 79.23
CA ILE A 227 -16.42 -29.69 80.10
C ILE A 227 -17.31 -30.73 79.40
N ALA A 228 -17.54 -30.56 78.09
CA ALA A 228 -18.28 -31.54 77.30
C ALA A 228 -17.54 -32.89 77.23
N PHE A 229 -16.24 -32.88 76.97
CA PHE A 229 -15.39 -34.07 77.01
C PHE A 229 -15.39 -34.73 78.40
N TYR A 230 -15.35 -33.95 79.48
CA TYR A 230 -15.40 -34.50 80.84
C TYR A 230 -16.68 -35.32 81.10
N LYS A 231 -17.82 -34.90 80.54
CA LYS A 231 -19.12 -35.56 80.69
C LYS A 231 -19.36 -36.72 79.71
N SER A 232 -18.51 -36.90 78.69
CA SER A 232 -18.69 -37.96 77.70
C SER A 232 -18.18 -39.32 78.21
N GLN A 233 -18.53 -40.40 77.50
CA GLN A 233 -17.95 -41.73 77.73
C GLN A 233 -16.58 -41.92 77.06
N GLU A 234 -16.09 -40.91 76.33
CA GLU A 234 -14.79 -40.97 75.65
C GLU A 234 -13.64 -40.86 76.64
N LEU A 235 -12.59 -41.64 76.42
CA LEU A 235 -11.44 -41.73 77.32
C LEU A 235 -10.32 -40.75 76.95
N GLU A 236 -10.28 -40.26 75.71
CA GLU A 236 -9.16 -39.48 75.15
C GLU A 236 -9.68 -38.38 74.20
N LEU A 237 -9.08 -37.18 74.24
CA LEU A 237 -9.31 -36.04 73.34
C LEU A 237 -7.98 -35.65 72.71
N CYS A 238 -7.83 -35.86 71.41
CA CYS A 238 -6.56 -35.63 70.70
C CYS A 238 -6.63 -34.47 69.70
N ASP A 239 -5.50 -33.79 69.49
CA ASP A 239 -5.26 -32.76 68.47
C ASP A 239 -6.20 -31.55 68.47
N TYR A 240 -6.66 -31.10 69.65
CA TYR A 240 -7.57 -29.94 69.74
C TYR A 240 -6.84 -28.61 69.48
N ILE A 241 -7.19 -27.87 68.43
CA ILE A 241 -6.52 -26.62 68.03
C ILE A 241 -6.77 -25.48 69.03
N LEU A 242 -5.69 -24.90 69.56
CA LEU A 242 -5.69 -23.78 70.51
C LEU A 242 -5.63 -22.41 69.82
N VAL A 243 -4.76 -22.25 68.81
CA VAL A 243 -4.55 -20.98 68.08
C VAL A 243 -3.86 -21.20 66.72
N GLU A 244 -4.13 -20.32 65.75
CA GLU A 244 -3.55 -20.32 64.40
C GLU A 244 -3.00 -18.92 64.02
N GLY A 245 -1.80 -18.85 63.43
CA GLY A 245 -1.15 -17.64 62.90
C GLY A 245 -1.54 -17.29 61.44
N ARG A 246 -1.01 -16.19 60.89
CA ARG A 246 -1.25 -15.74 59.50
C ARG A 246 0.04 -15.82 58.66
N ALA A 247 0.05 -16.63 57.62
CA ALA A 247 1.20 -16.78 56.72
C ALA A 247 1.48 -15.52 55.86
N PRO A 248 2.75 -15.23 55.51
CA PRO A 248 3.11 -14.18 54.54
C PRO A 248 2.70 -14.55 53.10
N VAL A 249 2.53 -13.55 52.24
CA VAL A 249 2.15 -13.71 50.82
C VAL A 249 3.27 -13.18 49.92
N GLY A 250 3.71 -13.96 48.93
CA GLY A 250 4.76 -13.56 47.98
C GLY A 250 4.30 -12.48 46.99
N GLY A 251 5.26 -11.75 46.40
CA GLY A 251 4.99 -10.87 45.26
C GLY A 251 4.60 -11.67 44.00
N GLU A 252 3.88 -11.05 43.08
CA GLU A 252 3.60 -11.60 41.75
C GLU A 252 4.89 -11.79 40.93
N ASP A 253 5.04 -12.96 40.31
CA ASP A 253 6.16 -13.30 39.43
C ASP A 253 6.22 -12.38 38.20
N ARG A 254 7.43 -12.10 37.71
CA ARG A 254 7.62 -11.29 36.49
C ARG A 254 7.23 -12.10 35.25
N SER A 255 6.68 -11.42 34.26
CA SER A 255 6.24 -12.02 32.98
C SER A 255 7.01 -11.40 31.80
N LEU A 256 7.20 -12.17 30.72
CA LEU A 256 7.79 -11.69 29.47
C LEU A 256 6.72 -11.19 28.49
N ALA A 257 6.88 -9.95 28.02
CA ALA A 257 6.07 -9.37 26.94
C ALA A 257 6.90 -9.30 25.65
N PHE A 258 6.43 -9.94 24.58
CA PHE A 258 7.14 -10.01 23.30
C PHE A 258 6.76 -8.82 22.40
N GLY A 259 7.76 -8.08 21.92
CA GLY A 259 7.59 -6.91 21.05
C GLY A 259 7.64 -7.22 19.55
N ILE A 260 7.85 -8.48 19.18
CA ILE A 260 8.05 -8.95 17.81
C ILE A 260 6.80 -9.60 17.22
N ALA A 261 6.63 -9.47 15.91
CA ALA A 261 5.56 -10.12 15.17
C ALA A 261 5.98 -11.53 14.76
N PHE A 262 5.32 -12.53 15.32
CA PHE A 262 5.55 -13.93 14.95
C PHE A 262 4.84 -14.28 13.64
N LEU A 263 5.50 -15.10 12.84
CA LEU A 263 4.97 -15.61 11.58
C LEU A 263 3.76 -16.53 11.84
N PRO A 264 2.78 -16.57 10.92
CA PRO A 264 1.73 -17.59 10.94
C PRO A 264 2.32 -19.01 10.81
N ASP A 265 1.66 -20.00 11.42
CA ASP A 265 2.14 -21.39 11.50
C ASP A 265 2.53 -21.99 10.14
N GLU A 266 1.80 -21.66 9.07
CA GLU A 266 2.06 -22.18 7.72
C GLU A 266 3.39 -21.64 7.15
N GLN A 267 3.64 -20.34 7.31
CA GLN A 267 4.90 -19.70 6.90
C GLN A 267 6.06 -20.16 7.78
N ALA A 268 5.84 -20.27 9.10
CA ALA A 268 6.86 -20.76 10.04
C ALA A 268 7.35 -22.16 9.68
N LYS A 269 6.44 -23.08 9.31
CA LYS A 269 6.79 -24.43 8.84
C LYS A 269 7.63 -24.42 7.57
N GLU A 270 7.33 -23.52 6.63
CA GLU A 270 8.09 -23.39 5.39
C GLU A 270 9.53 -22.93 5.66
N TYR A 271 9.72 -21.92 6.51
CA TYR A 271 11.06 -21.47 6.93
C TYR A 271 11.83 -22.59 7.64
N LEU A 272 11.20 -23.29 8.57
CA LEU A 272 11.84 -24.40 9.29
C LEU A 272 12.23 -25.54 8.36
N GLY A 273 11.35 -25.94 7.43
CA GLY A 273 11.63 -27.01 6.47
C GLY A 273 12.79 -26.68 5.52
N ARG A 274 12.91 -25.41 5.10
CA ARG A 274 14.05 -24.95 4.29
C ARG A 274 15.36 -24.97 5.07
N ILE A 275 15.32 -24.54 6.34
CA ILE A 275 16.50 -24.53 7.21
C ILE A 275 16.96 -25.96 7.52
N GLU A 276 16.03 -26.88 7.78
CA GLU A 276 16.32 -28.29 8.03
C GLU A 276 16.99 -28.97 6.83
N ALA A 277 16.59 -28.60 5.61
CA ALA A 277 17.20 -29.09 4.38
C ALA A 277 18.58 -28.45 4.08
N ASN A 278 18.98 -27.38 4.77
CA ASN A 278 20.22 -26.67 4.50
C ASN A 278 21.43 -27.40 5.12
N PRO A 279 22.43 -27.85 4.32
CA PRO A 279 23.59 -28.58 4.83
C PRO A 279 24.42 -27.83 5.88
N ALA A 280 24.36 -26.48 5.87
CA ALA A 280 25.09 -25.63 6.81
C ALA A 280 24.43 -25.55 8.20
N LEU A 281 23.25 -26.12 8.40
CA LEU A 281 22.50 -26.04 9.67
C LEU A 281 23.34 -26.48 10.88
N SER A 282 24.07 -27.58 10.75
CA SER A 282 24.93 -28.13 11.81
C SER A 282 26.00 -27.16 12.33
N ARG A 283 26.39 -26.15 11.54
CA ARG A 283 27.35 -25.10 11.93
C ARG A 283 26.75 -24.05 12.86
N TYR A 284 25.45 -23.77 12.70
CA TYR A 284 24.75 -22.69 13.41
C TYR A 284 23.88 -23.21 14.57
N LEU A 285 23.32 -24.41 14.42
CA LEU A 285 22.52 -25.06 15.44
C LEU A 285 23.40 -25.83 16.42
N LYS A 286 23.94 -25.16 17.44
CA LYS A 286 24.68 -25.83 18.52
C LYS A 286 23.68 -26.41 19.52
N LYS A 287 24.03 -27.47 20.26
CA LYS A 287 23.12 -28.10 21.26
C LYS A 287 21.72 -28.45 20.74
N ALA A 288 21.63 -29.02 19.54
CA ALA A 288 20.37 -29.42 18.93
C ALA A 288 19.58 -30.45 19.76
N GLU A 289 20.27 -31.23 20.60
CA GLU A 289 19.69 -32.20 21.54
C GLU A 289 18.86 -31.52 22.65
N GLU A 290 19.26 -30.31 23.08
CA GLU A 290 18.60 -29.55 24.14
C GLU A 290 17.40 -28.74 23.59
N PHE A 291 17.51 -28.19 22.37
CA PHE A 291 16.43 -27.46 21.69
C PHE A 291 16.33 -27.83 20.19
N PRO A 292 15.60 -28.91 19.86
CA PRO A 292 15.41 -29.34 18.47
C PRO A 292 14.57 -28.36 17.65
N LEU A 293 14.89 -28.19 16.36
CA LEU A 293 14.15 -27.30 15.44
C LEU A 293 12.65 -27.63 15.38
N VAL A 294 12.34 -28.93 15.35
CA VAL A 294 10.96 -29.47 15.24
C VAL A 294 10.10 -29.12 16.45
N SER A 295 10.72 -28.85 17.61
CA SER A 295 10.02 -28.50 18.84
C SER A 295 9.71 -27.00 18.97
N THR A 296 9.93 -26.21 17.93
CA THR A 296 9.67 -24.76 17.94
C THR A 296 8.17 -24.47 17.83
N ASP A 297 7.64 -23.64 18.73
CA ASP A 297 6.24 -23.21 18.69
C ASP A 297 6.05 -21.96 17.83
N ARG A 298 6.97 -21.00 17.96
CA ARG A 298 6.83 -19.68 17.32
C ARG A 298 8.13 -19.27 16.66
N VAL A 299 7.99 -18.64 15.50
CA VAL A 299 9.10 -18.23 14.65
C VAL A 299 8.91 -16.78 14.22
N ALA A 300 9.97 -15.98 14.21
CA ALA A 300 9.93 -14.62 13.66
C ALA A 300 11.25 -14.25 12.97
N VAL A 301 11.17 -13.42 11.93
CA VAL A 301 12.35 -12.84 11.28
C VAL A 301 12.73 -11.57 12.02
N ILE A 302 14.00 -11.46 12.43
CA ILE A 302 14.49 -10.37 13.27
C ILE A 302 15.80 -9.81 12.73
N LYS A 303 16.06 -8.55 13.06
CA LYS A 303 17.32 -7.87 12.76
C LYS A 303 18.24 -7.91 13.97
N LYS A 304 19.53 -7.73 13.70
CA LYS A 304 20.53 -7.48 14.73
C LYS A 304 20.14 -6.28 15.60
N ASP A 305 20.39 -6.39 16.90
CA ASP A 305 20.08 -5.40 17.94
C ASP A 305 18.57 -5.12 18.13
N GLN A 306 17.68 -5.96 17.60
CA GLN A 306 16.24 -5.85 17.80
C GLN A 306 15.82 -6.42 19.17
N GLU A 307 15.02 -5.65 19.94
CA GLU A 307 14.39 -6.11 21.19
C GLU A 307 13.33 -7.18 20.87
N LEU A 308 13.53 -8.39 21.41
CA LEU A 308 12.65 -9.54 21.25
C LEU A 308 11.52 -9.54 22.29
N ALA A 309 11.88 -9.31 23.55
CA ALA A 309 10.94 -9.32 24.67
C ALA A 309 11.42 -8.43 25.85
N ARG A 310 10.49 -8.07 26.72
CA ARG A 310 10.70 -7.22 27.90
C ARG A 310 10.07 -7.84 29.14
N PHE A 311 10.77 -7.76 30.28
CA PHE A 311 10.25 -8.23 31.57
C PHE A 311 9.29 -7.20 32.20
N SER A 312 8.23 -7.66 32.86
CA SER A 312 7.36 -6.80 33.67
C SER A 312 8.11 -6.19 34.88
N PRO A 313 7.63 -5.09 35.50
CA PRO A 313 8.25 -4.52 36.69
C PRO A 313 8.21 -5.49 37.90
N PRO A 314 9.23 -5.50 38.79
CA PRO A 314 9.25 -6.35 39.98
C PRO A 314 8.18 -5.94 41.02
N SER A 315 7.57 -6.93 41.69
CA SER A 315 6.58 -6.73 42.75
C SER A 315 7.08 -7.23 44.13
N PHE A 316 6.70 -6.54 45.22
CA PHE A 316 7.09 -6.88 46.59
C PHE A 316 5.96 -7.62 47.35
N GLY A 317 6.29 -8.64 48.14
CA GLY A 317 5.33 -9.45 48.92
C GLY A 317 4.81 -8.79 50.21
N GLN A 318 3.71 -9.33 50.77
CA GLN A 318 3.08 -8.87 52.02
C GLN A 318 3.52 -9.70 53.25
N PRO A 319 3.84 -9.07 54.40
CA PRO A 319 4.31 -9.79 55.60
C PRO A 319 3.20 -10.49 56.43
N GLY A 320 3.52 -11.63 57.05
CA GLY A 320 2.66 -12.45 57.94
C GLY A 320 2.95 -12.29 59.45
N VAL A 321 2.26 -13.05 60.32
CA VAL A 321 2.38 -13.01 61.80
C VAL A 321 2.24 -14.42 62.43
N ASP A 322 3.16 -14.84 63.32
CA ASP A 322 3.15 -16.16 64.00
C ASP A 322 2.25 -16.25 65.27
N VAL A 323 2.10 -17.44 65.88
CA VAL A 323 1.25 -17.66 67.10
C VAL A 323 1.76 -16.96 68.38
N PHE A 324 2.96 -16.36 68.32
CA PHE A 324 3.56 -15.57 69.39
C PHE A 324 3.44 -14.04 69.13
N GLY A 325 3.11 -13.64 67.91
CA GLY A 325 2.91 -12.26 67.47
C GLY A 325 4.10 -11.60 66.76
N ALA A 326 5.06 -12.36 66.22
CA ALA A 326 6.21 -11.85 65.47
C ALA A 326 5.91 -11.75 63.95
N ILE A 327 6.43 -10.71 63.28
CA ILE A 327 6.21 -10.43 61.84
C ILE A 327 7.15 -11.26 60.96
N ILE A 328 6.61 -11.91 59.92
CA ILE A 328 7.32 -12.73 58.94
C ILE A 328 7.38 -11.96 57.60
N PRO A 329 8.55 -11.58 57.05
CA PRO A 329 8.64 -10.81 55.80
C PRO A 329 8.22 -11.62 54.56
N GLY A 330 7.57 -10.97 53.59
CA GLY A 330 7.15 -11.58 52.31
C GLY A 330 8.25 -11.55 51.26
N ALA A 331 8.46 -12.66 50.55
CA ALA A 331 9.44 -12.75 49.47
C ALA A 331 8.97 -12.01 48.19
N PRO A 332 9.87 -11.39 47.40
CA PRO A 332 9.53 -10.82 46.10
C PRO A 332 9.17 -11.92 45.07
N GLY A 333 8.43 -11.56 44.02
CA GLY A 333 8.12 -12.47 42.92
C GLY A 333 9.36 -12.90 42.13
N ASN A 334 9.34 -14.09 41.56
CA ASN A 334 10.45 -14.67 40.83
C ASN A 334 10.51 -14.18 39.37
N ASP A 335 11.71 -14.20 38.78
CA ASP A 335 11.87 -14.05 37.34
C ASP A 335 11.41 -15.34 36.63
N PRO A 336 10.84 -15.25 35.41
CA PRO A 336 10.45 -16.44 34.65
C PRO A 336 11.71 -17.21 34.22
N LEU A 337 11.66 -18.55 34.21
CA LEU A 337 12.79 -19.38 33.78
C LEU A 337 13.00 -19.22 32.27
N LEU A 338 14.12 -18.59 31.91
CA LEU A 338 14.52 -18.30 30.54
C LEU A 338 15.80 -19.07 30.20
N HIS A 339 15.74 -19.88 29.15
CA HIS A 339 16.87 -20.62 28.61
C HIS A 339 17.23 -20.09 27.22
N THR A 340 18.31 -19.30 27.15
CA THR A 340 18.78 -18.69 25.91
C THR A 340 19.91 -19.49 25.28
N PHE A 341 19.88 -19.64 23.96
CA PHE A 341 20.91 -20.32 23.18
C PHE A 341 21.72 -19.30 22.35
N GLU A 342 21.93 -19.55 21.05
CA GLU A 342 22.80 -18.73 20.21
C GLU A 342 22.17 -17.37 19.87
N ASN A 343 23.05 -16.36 19.75
CA ASN A 343 22.78 -15.02 19.24
C ASN A 343 21.70 -14.25 20.01
N ILE A 344 21.65 -14.44 21.34
CA ILE A 344 20.73 -13.72 22.23
C ILE A 344 21.51 -13.04 23.35
N ARG A 345 21.15 -11.78 23.59
CA ARG A 345 21.66 -10.97 24.69
C ARG A 345 20.53 -10.67 25.68
N VAL A 346 20.74 -10.99 26.96
CA VAL A 346 19.76 -10.74 28.03
C VAL A 346 20.27 -9.61 28.93
N SER A 347 19.44 -8.59 29.12
CA SER A 347 19.65 -7.50 30.08
C SER A 347 18.70 -7.65 31.29
N ARG A 348 18.76 -6.73 32.26
CA ARG A 348 17.85 -6.76 33.43
C ARG A 348 16.37 -6.52 33.06
N GLU A 349 16.13 -5.92 31.90
CA GLU A 349 14.81 -5.44 31.48
C GLU A 349 14.37 -6.01 30.14
N SER A 350 15.30 -6.40 29.25
CA SER A 350 15.03 -6.80 27.87
C SER A 350 15.83 -8.04 27.43
N ILE A 351 15.33 -8.66 26.36
CA ILE A 351 16.02 -9.69 25.58
C ILE A 351 16.19 -9.13 24.16
N GLU A 352 17.41 -9.16 23.62
CA GLU A 352 17.79 -8.57 22.33
C GLU A 352 18.51 -9.59 21.45
N SER A 353 18.45 -9.42 20.14
CA SER A 353 19.21 -10.24 19.18
C SER A 353 20.64 -9.72 18.98
N ASP A 354 21.63 -10.61 18.98
CA ASP A 354 23.01 -10.28 18.61
C ASP A 354 23.28 -10.33 17.09
N ASP A 355 22.36 -10.92 16.30
CA ASP A 355 22.56 -11.17 14.87
C ASP A 355 21.25 -11.01 14.05
N ASP A 356 21.38 -10.89 12.73
CA ASP A 356 20.25 -10.95 11.80
C ASP A 356 19.82 -12.41 11.61
N GLY A 357 18.53 -12.71 11.74
CA GLY A 357 18.12 -14.11 11.66
C GLY A 357 16.66 -14.45 11.93
N LEU A 358 16.46 -15.73 12.18
CA LEU A 358 15.18 -16.32 12.59
C LEU A 358 15.24 -16.65 14.08
N VAL A 359 14.36 -16.04 14.86
CA VAL A 359 14.15 -16.42 16.25
C VAL A 359 13.27 -17.67 16.29
N LEU A 360 13.70 -18.68 17.02
CA LEU A 360 12.93 -19.87 17.34
C LEU A 360 12.60 -19.82 18.83
N MET A 361 11.32 -19.96 19.15
CA MET A 361 10.81 -19.93 20.51
C MET A 361 9.97 -21.17 20.79
N LEU A 362 10.28 -21.82 21.92
CA LEU A 362 9.49 -22.91 22.50
C LEU A 362 9.04 -22.47 23.88
N GLN A 363 7.72 -22.51 24.12
CA GLN A 363 7.12 -22.07 25.37
C GLN A 363 6.54 -23.28 26.10
N ARG A 364 7.13 -23.64 27.23
CA ARG A 364 6.65 -24.68 28.15
C ARG A 364 5.96 -24.02 29.35
N GLU A 365 5.19 -24.79 30.13
CA GLU A 365 4.35 -24.25 31.23
C GLU A 365 5.09 -23.30 32.19
N ASN A 366 6.38 -23.54 32.46
CA ASN A 366 7.20 -22.71 33.36
C ASN A 366 8.55 -22.27 32.76
N GLU A 367 8.83 -22.53 31.48
CA GLU A 367 10.16 -22.32 30.88
C GLU A 367 10.02 -21.79 29.45
N THR A 368 10.79 -20.77 29.09
CA THR A 368 10.88 -20.28 27.70
C THR A 368 12.26 -20.53 27.14
N LEU A 369 12.33 -21.29 26.05
CA LEU A 369 13.56 -21.50 25.28
C LEU A 369 13.55 -20.58 24.08
N ILE A 370 14.64 -19.82 23.88
CA ILE A 370 14.77 -18.90 22.75
C ILE A 370 16.15 -19.08 22.12
N ARG A 371 16.21 -19.09 20.79
CA ARG A 371 17.47 -19.00 20.02
C ARG A 371 17.28 -18.14 18.78
N VAL A 372 18.37 -17.56 18.27
CA VAL A 372 18.37 -16.89 16.97
C VAL A 372 19.37 -17.60 16.05
N LEU A 373 18.87 -18.11 14.92
CA LEU A 373 19.70 -18.70 13.88
C LEU A 373 20.01 -17.66 12.80
N PRO A 374 21.27 -17.47 12.39
CA PRO A 374 21.61 -16.52 11.33
C PRO A 374 20.88 -16.87 10.04
N TYR A 375 20.09 -15.93 9.53
CA TYR A 375 19.23 -16.16 8.37
C TYR A 375 18.90 -14.84 7.67
N ARG A 376 19.24 -14.75 6.39
CA ARG A 376 18.75 -13.72 5.47
C ARG A 376 18.78 -14.28 4.04
N ASP A 377 17.64 -14.28 3.39
CA ASP A 377 17.54 -14.70 1.98
C ASP A 377 18.35 -13.77 1.08
N ALA A 378 18.91 -14.31 0.00
CA ALA A 378 19.41 -13.51 -1.10
C ALA A 378 18.27 -12.66 -1.69
N ARG A 379 18.59 -11.41 -2.03
CA ARG A 379 17.63 -10.48 -2.61
C ARG A 379 18.00 -10.23 -4.06
N VAL A 380 17.01 -10.32 -4.94
CA VAL A 380 17.15 -9.99 -6.36
C VAL A 380 16.04 -9.02 -6.71
N ASP A 381 16.41 -7.84 -7.19
CA ASP A 381 15.49 -6.84 -7.71
C ASP A 381 15.83 -6.57 -9.17
N VAL A 382 14.82 -6.64 -10.03
CA VAL A 382 14.94 -6.29 -11.46
C VAL A 382 14.11 -5.04 -11.71
N ALA A 383 14.77 -3.98 -12.17
CA ALA A 383 14.11 -2.75 -12.57
C ALA A 383 14.14 -2.62 -14.09
N VAL A 384 12.99 -2.33 -14.70
CA VAL A 384 12.91 -2.02 -16.13
C VAL A 384 12.74 -0.51 -16.31
N SER A 385 13.50 0.05 -17.24
CA SER A 385 13.43 1.46 -17.57
C SER A 385 12.02 1.87 -18.04
N LYS A 386 11.66 3.15 -17.84
CA LYS A 386 10.31 3.66 -18.22
C LYS A 386 9.97 3.47 -19.70
N ASN A 387 10.98 3.43 -20.57
CA ASN A 387 10.83 3.22 -22.02
C ASN A 387 10.85 1.74 -22.42
N GLY A 388 11.02 0.79 -21.49
CA GLY A 388 11.05 -0.64 -21.77
C GLY A 388 12.28 -1.12 -22.55
N MET A 389 13.33 -0.29 -22.64
CA MET A 389 14.52 -0.58 -23.46
C MET A 389 15.68 -1.19 -22.68
N GLU A 390 15.68 -1.12 -21.35
CA GLU A 390 16.78 -1.57 -20.52
C GLU A 390 16.23 -2.23 -19.26
N ALA A 391 16.80 -3.37 -18.87
CA ALA A 391 16.54 -3.99 -17.58
C ALA A 391 17.84 -4.06 -16.77
N THR A 392 17.77 -3.59 -15.53
CA THR A 392 18.89 -3.60 -14.58
C THR A 392 18.62 -4.56 -13.43
N LEU A 393 19.70 -5.15 -12.91
CA LEU A 393 19.72 -6.12 -11.83
C LEU A 393 20.43 -5.51 -10.61
N SER A 394 19.76 -5.58 -9.46
CA SER A 394 20.37 -5.39 -8.16
C SER A 394 20.28 -6.70 -7.40
N CYS A 395 21.39 -7.19 -6.85
CA CYS A 395 21.38 -8.41 -6.06
C CYS A 395 22.25 -8.32 -4.81
N GLU A 396 21.74 -8.92 -3.75
CA GLU A 396 22.41 -9.05 -2.46
C GLU A 396 22.54 -10.53 -2.12
N LYS A 397 23.75 -10.92 -1.68
CA LYS A 397 24.04 -12.29 -1.26
C LYS A 397 23.29 -12.65 0.03
N GLU A 398 22.93 -13.92 0.13
CA GLU A 398 22.37 -14.54 1.34
C GLU A 398 23.31 -14.44 2.55
N TYR A 399 22.74 -14.50 3.75
CA TYR A 399 23.47 -14.59 5.01
C TYR A 399 22.96 -15.76 5.86
N GLY A 400 23.87 -16.52 6.45
CA GLY A 400 23.53 -17.68 7.28
C GLY A 400 22.81 -18.78 6.52
N LEU A 401 21.60 -19.11 6.96
CA LEU A 401 20.77 -20.23 6.46
C LEU A 401 19.72 -19.81 5.42
N GLY A 402 19.79 -18.58 4.90
CA GLY A 402 18.88 -18.08 3.87
C GLY A 402 19.00 -18.79 2.51
N ARG A 403 18.01 -18.59 1.64
CA ARG A 403 18.02 -19.05 0.24
C ARG A 403 19.18 -18.40 -0.50
N ASP A 404 19.93 -19.22 -1.22
CA ASP A 404 21.12 -18.83 -1.96
C ASP A 404 20.81 -17.95 -3.18
N LEU A 405 21.75 -17.05 -3.49
CA LEU A 405 21.72 -16.30 -4.74
C LEU A 405 22.05 -17.24 -5.90
N SER A 406 21.03 -17.83 -6.51
CA SER A 406 21.15 -18.77 -7.62
C SER A 406 20.74 -18.15 -8.96
N LEU A 407 21.25 -18.73 -10.06
CA LEU A 407 20.82 -18.36 -11.41
C LEU A 407 19.31 -18.55 -11.60
N GLU A 408 18.75 -19.58 -10.97
CA GLU A 408 17.31 -19.88 -11.00
C GLU A 408 16.51 -18.75 -10.36
N LEU A 409 16.93 -18.23 -9.20
CA LEU A 409 16.26 -17.10 -8.54
C LEU A 409 16.27 -15.84 -9.41
N VAL A 410 17.39 -15.57 -10.09
CA VAL A 410 17.50 -14.43 -11.03
C VAL A 410 16.58 -14.64 -12.24
N GLN A 411 16.51 -15.86 -12.79
CA GLN A 411 15.62 -16.18 -13.91
C GLN A 411 14.13 -16.09 -13.53
N GLU A 412 13.75 -16.58 -12.34
CA GLU A 412 12.41 -16.44 -11.79
C GLU A 412 12.03 -14.95 -11.67
N THR A 413 12.93 -14.13 -11.14
CA THR A 413 12.71 -12.68 -10.95
C THR A 413 12.62 -11.94 -12.28
N LEU A 414 13.47 -12.29 -13.26
CA LEU A 414 13.40 -11.73 -14.62
C LEU A 414 12.09 -12.07 -15.32
N LYS A 415 11.63 -13.32 -15.17
CA LYS A 415 10.37 -13.78 -15.72
C LYS A 415 9.18 -13.09 -15.06
N ALA A 416 9.21 -12.90 -13.74
CA ALA A 416 8.20 -12.16 -13.00
C ALA A 416 8.15 -10.68 -13.40
N ALA A 417 9.31 -10.07 -13.71
CA ALA A 417 9.43 -8.71 -14.25
C ALA A 417 9.03 -8.61 -15.73
N GLY A 418 8.75 -9.73 -16.40
CA GLY A 418 8.33 -9.78 -17.81
C GLY A 418 9.47 -9.61 -18.82
N VAL A 419 10.74 -9.61 -18.38
CA VAL A 419 11.90 -9.49 -19.25
C VAL A 419 12.11 -10.82 -19.98
N SER A 420 11.94 -10.81 -21.30
CA SER A 420 11.98 -12.02 -22.14
C SER A 420 12.92 -11.90 -23.34
N PHE A 421 13.39 -10.69 -23.64
CA PHE A 421 14.23 -10.39 -24.80
C PHE A 421 15.48 -9.60 -24.40
N GLY A 422 16.59 -9.84 -25.11
CA GLY A 422 17.81 -9.05 -24.98
C GLY A 422 18.67 -9.34 -23.73
N ILE A 423 18.42 -10.44 -23.02
CA ILE A 423 19.16 -10.82 -21.82
C ILE A 423 20.61 -11.18 -22.18
N GLU A 424 21.56 -10.44 -21.64
CA GLU A 424 22.98 -10.65 -21.85
C GLU A 424 23.53 -11.62 -20.80
N THR A 425 23.71 -12.88 -21.20
CA THR A 425 24.14 -13.97 -20.31
C THR A 425 25.48 -13.71 -19.62
N LYS A 426 26.39 -12.99 -20.29
CA LYS A 426 27.70 -12.62 -19.73
C LYS A 426 27.59 -11.57 -18.62
N ALA A 427 26.80 -10.51 -18.84
CA ALA A 427 26.58 -9.47 -17.83
C ALA A 427 25.89 -10.05 -16.59
N LEU A 428 24.97 -10.99 -16.78
CA LEU A 428 24.28 -11.69 -15.71
C LEU A 428 25.23 -12.62 -14.93
N SER A 429 26.12 -13.34 -15.60
CA SER A 429 27.13 -14.16 -14.92
C SER A 429 28.13 -13.30 -14.13
N ASP A 430 28.55 -12.17 -14.68
CA ASP A 430 29.48 -11.25 -14.03
C ASP A 430 28.84 -10.61 -12.78
N ALA A 431 27.56 -10.21 -12.87
CA ALA A 431 26.78 -9.72 -11.74
C ALA A 431 26.64 -10.75 -10.61
N LEU A 432 26.37 -12.01 -10.94
CA LEU A 432 26.30 -13.08 -9.95
C LEU A 432 27.66 -13.34 -9.29
N ASN A 433 28.74 -13.40 -10.08
CA ASN A 433 30.09 -13.60 -9.55
C ASN A 433 30.52 -12.47 -8.61
N ASP A 434 30.23 -11.22 -8.96
CA ASP A 434 30.53 -10.05 -8.13
C ASP A 434 29.77 -10.09 -6.79
N ALA A 435 28.47 -10.43 -6.84
CA ALA A 435 27.66 -10.58 -5.63
C ALA A 435 28.14 -11.75 -4.76
N HIS A 436 28.53 -12.89 -5.35
CA HIS A 436 29.10 -14.02 -4.62
C HIS A 436 30.44 -13.69 -3.96
N ALA A 437 31.25 -12.85 -4.60
CA ALA A 437 32.52 -12.31 -4.10
C ALA A 437 32.35 -11.20 -3.03
N GLY A 438 31.11 -10.76 -2.77
CA GLY A 438 30.78 -9.79 -1.73
C GLY A 438 30.84 -8.32 -2.20
N TYR A 439 30.91 -8.07 -3.51
CA TYR A 439 30.77 -6.73 -4.06
C TYR A 439 29.30 -6.34 -4.15
N ALA A 440 29.01 -5.06 -3.93
CA ALA A 440 27.66 -4.52 -4.08
C ALA A 440 27.29 -4.45 -5.58
N VAL A 441 26.24 -5.17 -5.97
CA VAL A 441 25.70 -5.14 -7.33
C VAL A 441 24.39 -4.36 -7.30
N THR A 442 24.44 -3.13 -7.81
CA THR A 442 23.29 -2.22 -7.85
C THR A 442 23.09 -1.71 -9.27
N GLU A 443 21.84 -1.76 -9.74
CA GLU A 443 21.39 -1.24 -11.03
C GLU A 443 22.26 -1.67 -12.24
N ARG A 444 22.78 -2.90 -12.25
CA ARG A 444 23.66 -3.37 -13.32
C ARG A 444 22.84 -3.76 -14.56
N PRO A 445 23.12 -3.22 -15.76
CA PRO A 445 22.38 -3.60 -16.96
C PRO A 445 22.60 -5.08 -17.32
N ILE A 446 21.51 -5.80 -17.53
CA ILE A 446 21.51 -7.25 -17.84
C ILE A 446 20.63 -7.61 -19.03
N ALA A 447 19.77 -6.71 -19.50
CA ALA A 447 19.06 -6.90 -20.75
C ALA A 447 18.87 -5.57 -21.48
N ASN A 448 19.03 -5.60 -22.81
CA ASN A 448 18.84 -4.45 -23.68
C ASN A 448 17.86 -4.79 -24.80
N GLY A 449 16.86 -3.94 -24.99
CA GLY A 449 15.97 -3.99 -26.13
C GLY A 449 16.73 -3.68 -27.42
N LYS A 450 16.24 -4.19 -28.55
CA LYS A 450 16.78 -3.85 -29.87
C LYS A 450 16.09 -2.58 -30.35
N GLU A 451 16.85 -1.51 -30.53
CA GLU A 451 16.30 -0.27 -31.07
C GLU A 451 15.72 -0.49 -32.48
N PRO A 452 14.55 0.09 -32.78
CA PRO A 452 14.02 0.09 -34.13
C PRO A 452 14.91 0.88 -35.08
N ILE A 453 15.11 0.36 -36.30
CA ILE A 453 15.77 1.09 -37.38
C ILE A 453 14.68 1.89 -38.11
N PRO A 454 14.76 3.23 -38.14
CA PRO A 454 13.73 4.07 -38.76
C PRO A 454 13.43 3.65 -40.20
N SER A 455 12.15 3.65 -40.55
CA SER A 455 11.74 3.41 -41.94
C SER A 455 12.11 4.58 -42.83
N GLY A 456 12.61 4.25 -44.02
CA GLY A 456 12.89 5.24 -45.04
C GLY A 456 11.64 6.00 -45.53
N GLY A 457 11.87 7.17 -46.11
CA GLY A 457 10.86 8.01 -46.76
C GLY A 457 11.52 9.00 -47.71
N TRP A 458 10.94 10.18 -47.89
CA TRP A 458 11.47 11.18 -48.82
C TRP A 458 12.08 12.38 -48.08
N ARG A 459 13.27 12.80 -48.51
CA ARG A 459 13.87 14.07 -48.09
C ARG A 459 13.60 15.12 -49.15
N LEU A 460 12.90 16.18 -48.75
CA LEU A 460 12.57 17.31 -49.60
C LEU A 460 13.69 18.37 -49.49
N ILE A 461 14.44 18.57 -50.57
CA ILE A 461 15.51 19.57 -50.66
C ILE A 461 14.99 20.74 -51.50
N TRP A 462 14.69 21.86 -50.84
CA TRP A 462 14.25 23.08 -51.51
C TRP A 462 15.42 23.74 -52.26
N ILE A 463 15.31 23.77 -53.58
CA ILE A 463 16.29 24.45 -54.45
C ILE A 463 16.01 25.96 -54.45
N VAL A 464 14.73 26.34 -54.37
CA VAL A 464 14.32 27.74 -54.25
C VAL A 464 14.36 28.22 -52.81
N LYS A 465 14.75 29.47 -52.63
CA LYS A 465 14.61 30.15 -51.34
C LYS A 465 13.13 30.43 -51.10
N VAL A 466 12.50 29.63 -50.24
CA VAL A 466 11.14 29.85 -49.78
C VAL A 466 11.09 31.19 -49.03
N ALA A 467 10.15 32.05 -49.40
CA ALA A 467 9.96 33.36 -48.80
C ALA A 467 9.79 33.23 -47.28
N SER A 468 10.46 34.10 -46.53
CA SER A 468 10.43 34.09 -45.06
C SER A 468 9.09 34.51 -44.46
N GLY A 469 8.18 35.06 -45.29
CA GLY A 469 6.91 35.66 -44.84
C GLY A 469 7.11 36.99 -44.12
N ALA A 470 8.34 37.49 -44.01
CA ALA A 470 8.66 38.71 -43.28
C ALA A 470 8.11 39.94 -44.01
N ALA A 471 7.31 40.74 -43.31
CA ALA A 471 6.79 42.00 -43.81
C ALA A 471 7.86 43.11 -43.93
N LEU A 472 9.09 42.86 -43.43
CA LEU A 472 10.18 43.82 -43.35
C LEU A 472 11.47 43.17 -43.82
N THR A 473 12.16 43.82 -44.75
CA THR A 473 13.52 43.42 -45.17
C THR A 473 14.51 44.45 -44.65
N LEU A 474 15.55 44.01 -43.94
CA LEU A 474 16.62 44.89 -43.47
C LEU A 474 17.60 45.16 -44.63
N ARG A 475 17.91 46.42 -44.86
CA ARG A 475 18.97 46.81 -45.80
C ARG A 475 20.35 46.52 -45.20
N ALA A 476 21.38 46.50 -46.05
CA ALA A 476 22.77 46.27 -45.65
C ALA A 476 23.30 47.29 -44.62
N ASP A 477 22.63 48.45 -44.47
CA ASP A 477 22.92 49.50 -43.49
C ASP A 477 22.11 49.38 -42.18
N GLY A 478 21.31 48.31 -42.03
CA GLY A 478 20.45 48.08 -40.87
C GLY A 478 19.12 48.83 -40.88
N THR A 479 18.81 49.60 -41.94
CA THR A 479 17.52 50.31 -42.05
C THR A 479 16.42 49.39 -42.58
N ALA A 480 15.21 49.52 -42.03
CA ALA A 480 14.05 48.74 -42.44
C ALA A 480 13.49 49.23 -43.80
N ASP A 481 13.41 48.33 -44.79
CA ASP A 481 12.79 48.59 -46.09
C ASP A 481 11.34 48.10 -46.12
N TYR A 482 10.40 49.01 -45.85
CA TYR A 482 8.96 48.72 -45.91
C TYR A 482 8.44 48.53 -47.35
N LYS A 483 9.24 48.88 -48.37
CA LYS A 483 8.81 48.84 -49.77
C LYS A 483 9.16 47.53 -50.47
N ASN A 484 10.13 46.76 -49.98
CA ASN A 484 10.48 45.45 -50.52
C ASN A 484 10.21 44.42 -49.43
N GLN A 485 9.19 43.57 -49.62
CA GLN A 485 8.74 42.57 -48.64
C GLN A 485 8.98 41.15 -49.18
N ASP A 486 9.44 40.22 -48.33
CA ASP A 486 9.72 38.82 -48.69
C ASP A 486 8.53 37.91 -48.35
N LYS A 487 7.37 38.23 -48.92
CA LYS A 487 6.08 37.57 -48.60
C LYS A 487 5.72 36.39 -49.50
N ALA A 488 6.19 36.37 -50.75
CA ALA A 488 5.77 35.42 -51.77
C ALA A 488 6.99 34.78 -52.45
N THR A 489 6.95 33.46 -52.63
CA THR A 489 8.02 32.72 -53.32
C THR A 489 7.76 32.76 -54.82
N ILE A 490 8.45 33.62 -55.55
CA ILE A 490 8.25 33.78 -56.99
C ILE A 490 9.15 32.82 -57.76
N VAL A 491 8.55 32.04 -58.68
CA VAL A 491 9.27 31.10 -59.54
C VAL A 491 9.03 31.39 -61.02
N ALA A 492 10.06 31.19 -61.83
CA ALA A 492 10.00 31.29 -63.28
C ALA A 492 9.79 29.89 -63.91
N GLN A 493 9.14 29.83 -65.07
CA GLN A 493 9.00 28.63 -65.86
C GLN A 493 10.38 28.03 -66.17
N GLY A 494 10.54 26.73 -65.92
CA GLY A 494 11.80 26.00 -66.06
C GLY A 494 12.72 26.07 -64.83
N GLN A 495 12.35 26.82 -63.78
CA GLN A 495 13.14 26.89 -62.55
C GLN A 495 12.95 25.61 -61.71
N PRO A 496 14.04 24.93 -61.30
CA PRO A 496 13.98 23.84 -60.34
C PRO A 496 13.49 24.33 -58.97
N ILE A 497 12.51 23.66 -58.40
CA ILE A 497 11.83 24.05 -57.16
C ILE A 497 12.33 23.20 -55.99
N LEU A 498 12.20 21.89 -56.14
CA LEU A 498 12.35 20.92 -55.08
C LEU A 498 12.97 19.64 -55.63
N GLU A 499 13.97 19.12 -54.94
CA GLU A 499 14.53 17.79 -55.19
C GLU A 499 14.03 16.83 -54.11
N ILE A 500 13.58 15.65 -54.55
CA ILE A 500 12.99 14.60 -53.72
C ILE A 500 13.95 13.41 -53.73
N VAL A 501 14.67 13.25 -52.62
CA VAL A 501 15.66 12.18 -52.45
C VAL A 501 15.08 11.07 -51.61
N SER A 502 15.12 9.83 -52.09
CA SER A 502 14.73 8.66 -51.27
C SER A 502 15.77 8.44 -50.18
N ILE A 503 15.36 8.41 -48.92
CA ILE A 503 16.24 8.14 -47.79
C ILE A 503 15.77 6.90 -47.03
N GLY A 504 16.66 5.94 -46.83
CA GLY A 504 16.43 4.78 -45.96
C GLY A 504 15.96 3.51 -46.67
N ARG A 505 16.27 2.36 -46.08
CA ARG A 505 15.72 1.04 -46.42
C ARG A 505 14.35 0.88 -45.75
N ASP A 506 13.61 -0.19 -46.10
CA ASP A 506 12.46 -0.63 -45.29
C ASP A 506 12.89 -0.72 -43.82
N GLY A 507 12.23 0.04 -42.95
CA GLY A 507 12.57 0.10 -41.53
C GLY A 507 12.48 -1.28 -40.89
N GLN A 508 13.32 -1.54 -39.89
CA GLN A 508 13.23 -2.77 -39.11
C GLN A 508 12.63 -2.44 -37.75
N ASP A 509 11.52 -3.08 -37.42
CA ASP A 509 10.93 -2.97 -36.09
C ASP A 509 11.97 -3.38 -35.02
N GLY A 510 11.97 -2.59 -33.94
CA GLY A 510 12.71 -2.89 -32.74
C GLY A 510 11.97 -3.91 -31.89
N THR A 511 12.57 -4.30 -30.78
CA THR A 511 11.94 -5.18 -29.80
C THR A 511 12.31 -4.70 -28.41
N ASP A 512 11.32 -4.41 -27.59
CA ASP A 512 11.54 -4.01 -26.19
C ASP A 512 12.03 -5.22 -25.36
N VAL A 513 12.47 -5.00 -24.11
CA VAL A 513 12.93 -6.10 -23.25
C VAL A 513 11.80 -7.07 -22.86
N TYR A 514 10.54 -6.69 -23.05
CA TYR A 514 9.37 -7.54 -22.84
C TYR A 514 9.07 -8.46 -24.03
N GLY A 515 9.78 -8.32 -25.15
CA GLY A 515 9.57 -9.09 -26.38
C GLY A 515 8.44 -8.54 -27.27
N LYS A 516 7.96 -7.33 -27.00
CA LYS A 516 6.96 -6.65 -27.85
C LYS A 516 7.65 -5.90 -28.99
N PRO A 517 7.08 -5.94 -30.21
CA PRO A 517 7.63 -5.20 -31.33
C PRO A 517 7.47 -3.69 -31.10
N ILE A 518 8.56 -2.95 -31.23
CA ILE A 518 8.57 -1.49 -31.30
C ILE A 518 8.54 -1.12 -32.78
N MET A 519 7.40 -0.65 -33.26
CA MET A 519 7.27 -0.26 -34.67
C MET A 519 8.36 0.74 -35.06
N ALA A 520 8.98 0.53 -36.22
CA ALA A 520 9.97 1.45 -36.75
C ALA A 520 9.39 2.87 -36.85
N PRO A 521 9.88 3.85 -36.08
CA PRO A 521 9.45 5.23 -36.25
C PRO A 521 9.85 5.67 -37.67
N LYS A 522 9.02 6.48 -38.32
CA LYS A 522 9.46 7.18 -39.54
C LYS A 522 10.65 8.07 -39.16
N ASP A 523 11.70 8.11 -39.99
CA ASP A 523 12.79 9.06 -39.79
C ASP A 523 12.19 10.47 -39.61
N PRO A 524 12.52 11.25 -38.56
CA PRO A 524 12.01 12.61 -38.39
C PRO A 524 12.35 13.56 -39.57
N LYS A 525 13.30 13.16 -40.44
CA LYS A 525 13.62 13.84 -41.70
C LYS A 525 12.87 13.27 -42.91
N ALA A 526 12.18 12.14 -42.77
CA ALA A 526 11.35 11.56 -43.81
C ALA A 526 9.99 12.27 -43.83
N THR A 527 9.65 12.81 -44.99
CA THR A 527 8.36 13.44 -45.28
C THR A 527 7.59 12.53 -46.23
N ASP A 528 6.26 12.60 -46.19
CA ASP A 528 5.42 11.97 -47.20
C ASP A 528 5.62 12.69 -48.54
N LEU A 529 5.48 11.98 -49.66
CA LEU A 529 5.64 12.55 -50.99
C LEU A 529 4.62 13.68 -51.17
N PRO A 530 5.05 14.93 -51.46
CA PRO A 530 4.11 16.02 -51.71
C PRO A 530 3.33 15.76 -52.98
N GLU A 531 2.06 16.14 -53.01
CA GLU A 531 1.28 16.18 -54.25
C GLU A 531 1.59 17.46 -55.02
N TRP A 532 1.47 17.44 -56.35
CA TRP A 532 1.56 18.66 -57.15
C TRP A 532 0.53 18.63 -58.28
N ASP A 533 0.15 19.80 -58.76
CA ASP A 533 -0.77 19.93 -59.89
C ASP A 533 -0.03 20.12 -61.23
N GLU A 534 -0.78 20.32 -62.30
CA GLU A 534 -0.27 20.51 -63.67
C GLU A 534 0.64 21.74 -63.86
N THR A 535 0.74 22.62 -62.87
CA THR A 535 1.64 23.79 -62.92
C THR A 535 3.09 23.44 -62.61
N ILE A 536 3.36 22.21 -62.16
CA ILE A 536 4.68 21.69 -61.82
C ILE A 536 4.92 20.41 -62.62
N ARG A 537 6.11 20.28 -63.18
CA ARG A 537 6.55 19.07 -63.91
C ARG A 537 7.58 18.31 -63.09
N GLU A 538 7.57 17.00 -63.22
CA GLU A 538 8.58 16.11 -62.65
C GLU A 538 9.63 15.76 -63.72
N GLU A 539 10.90 15.88 -63.38
CA GLU A 539 12.03 15.38 -64.18
C GLU A 539 12.95 14.53 -63.29
N LEU A 540 13.70 13.62 -63.89
CA LEU A 540 14.70 12.81 -63.19
C LEU A 540 16.09 13.45 -63.32
N ASN A 541 16.80 13.56 -62.21
CA ASN A 541 18.22 13.92 -62.13
C ASN A 541 19.10 12.79 -62.73
N GLU A 542 20.33 13.11 -63.17
CA GLU A 542 21.40 12.15 -63.51
C GLU A 542 21.60 11.02 -62.48
N ASN A 543 21.29 11.28 -61.19
CA ASN A 543 21.35 10.30 -60.09
C ASN A 543 20.09 9.43 -59.93
N GLY A 544 19.05 9.67 -60.72
CA GLY A 544 17.75 8.96 -60.62
C GLY A 544 16.78 9.53 -59.58
N ASP A 545 17.13 10.62 -58.90
CA ASP A 545 16.26 11.35 -57.97
C ASP A 545 15.23 12.23 -58.71
N ARG A 546 14.07 12.47 -58.08
CA ARG A 546 12.99 13.26 -58.70
C ARG A 546 13.19 14.74 -58.42
N VAL A 547 13.16 15.58 -59.45
CA VAL A 547 13.24 17.03 -59.36
C VAL A 547 11.94 17.64 -59.87
N LEU A 548 11.28 18.42 -59.03
CA LEU A 548 10.11 19.21 -59.38
C LEU A 548 10.55 20.55 -59.96
N ILE A 549 10.06 20.85 -61.16
CA ILE A 549 10.39 22.06 -61.91
C ILE A 549 9.11 22.85 -62.20
N ALA A 550 9.17 24.18 -62.11
CA ALA A 550 8.06 25.05 -62.44
C ALA A 550 7.67 24.91 -63.93
N ALA A 551 6.44 24.47 -64.23
CA ALA A 551 5.94 24.43 -65.61
C ALA A 551 5.39 25.80 -66.07
N ARG A 552 5.10 26.71 -65.12
CA ARG A 552 4.57 28.07 -65.36
C ARG A 552 5.27 29.11 -64.48
N ASN A 553 5.24 30.37 -64.91
CA ASN A 553 5.64 31.51 -64.06
C ASN A 553 4.56 31.77 -63.02
N GLY A 554 4.93 32.03 -61.76
CA GLY A 554 3.95 32.44 -60.75
C GLY A 554 4.46 32.43 -59.31
N GLU A 555 3.51 32.50 -58.38
CA GLU A 555 3.76 32.34 -56.94
C GLU A 555 3.67 30.87 -56.56
N LEU A 556 4.77 30.32 -56.04
CA LEU A 556 4.83 28.96 -55.52
C LEU A 556 4.13 28.89 -54.16
N LYS A 557 3.11 28.06 -54.09
CA LYS A 557 2.39 27.72 -52.86
C LYS A 557 2.69 26.29 -52.44
N PHE A 558 2.94 26.13 -51.14
CA PHE A 558 3.06 24.83 -50.50
C PHE A 558 2.12 24.76 -49.31
N GLU A 559 0.92 24.25 -49.54
CA GLU A 559 -0.16 24.19 -48.55
C GLU A 559 -0.67 22.76 -48.45
N ARG A 560 -0.88 22.26 -47.22
CA ARG A 560 -1.43 20.91 -46.97
C ARG A 560 -0.69 19.79 -47.73
N ASN A 561 0.64 19.88 -47.78
CA ASN A 561 1.52 18.96 -48.51
C ASN A 561 1.27 18.91 -50.04
N ARG A 562 0.69 19.97 -50.61
CA ARG A 562 0.48 20.14 -52.05
C ARG A 562 1.20 21.35 -52.58
N LEU A 563 1.93 21.17 -53.67
CA LEU A 563 2.60 22.22 -54.42
C LEU A 563 1.72 22.69 -55.59
N SER A 564 1.59 24.01 -55.75
CA SER A 564 0.91 24.62 -56.88
C SER A 564 1.54 25.98 -57.20
N ILE A 565 1.45 26.43 -58.45
CA ILE A 565 1.92 27.76 -58.88
C ILE A 565 0.73 28.60 -59.32
N ASP A 566 0.47 29.67 -58.56
CA ASP A 566 -0.53 30.67 -58.93
C ASP A 566 0.03 31.59 -60.02
N THR A 567 -0.47 31.44 -61.24
CA THR A 567 0.02 32.16 -62.43
C THR A 567 -0.37 33.65 -62.46
N VAL A 568 -1.35 34.06 -61.65
CA VAL A 568 -1.83 35.45 -61.54
C VAL A 568 -1.73 35.89 -60.08
N TRP A 569 -1.03 36.98 -59.82
CA TRP A 569 -0.98 37.55 -58.48
C TRP A 569 -2.22 38.41 -58.23
N LYS A 570 -3.11 37.92 -57.37
CA LYS A 570 -4.33 38.62 -56.96
C LYS A 570 -4.07 39.35 -55.65
N ILE A 571 -4.24 40.68 -55.67
CA ILE A 571 -4.02 41.53 -54.50
C ILE A 571 -5.36 42.11 -54.06
N ALA A 572 -5.76 41.74 -52.83
CA ALA A 572 -6.95 42.24 -52.16
C ALA A 572 -6.63 43.60 -51.51
N GLY A 573 -7.19 44.69 -52.06
CA GLY A 573 -6.98 46.06 -51.61
C GLY A 573 -5.93 46.84 -52.38
N ASP A 574 -5.44 47.91 -51.76
CA ASP A 574 -4.52 48.90 -52.35
C ASP A 574 -3.06 48.45 -52.30
N ILE A 575 -2.28 48.87 -53.29
CA ILE A 575 -0.81 48.78 -53.25
C ILE A 575 -0.28 49.99 -52.49
N GLY A 576 0.24 49.73 -51.29
CA GLY A 576 0.63 50.75 -50.32
C GLY A 576 1.64 50.23 -49.28
N PRO A 577 1.76 50.89 -48.12
CA PRO A 577 2.72 50.51 -47.07
C PRO A 577 2.55 49.07 -46.58
N SER A 578 1.33 48.53 -46.60
CA SER A 578 1.02 47.16 -46.17
C SER A 578 1.48 46.09 -47.19
N SER A 579 1.41 46.39 -48.49
CA SER A 579 1.76 45.46 -49.57
C SER A 579 3.23 45.58 -50.02
N GLY A 580 3.79 46.78 -49.99
CA GLY A 580 5.06 47.09 -50.63
C GLY A 580 4.96 47.20 -52.16
N ASN A 581 6.11 47.32 -52.82
CA ASN A 581 6.24 47.28 -54.27
C ASN A 581 6.04 45.87 -54.81
N ILE A 582 5.39 45.76 -55.96
CA ILE A 582 5.09 44.48 -56.59
C ILE A 582 5.99 44.29 -57.81
N ARG A 583 6.66 43.13 -57.87
CA ARG A 583 7.44 42.67 -59.02
C ARG A 583 7.06 41.23 -59.29
N PHE A 584 6.39 40.98 -60.41
CA PHE A 584 5.84 39.67 -60.72
C PHE A 584 6.07 39.30 -62.19
N PRO A 585 6.54 38.08 -62.52
CA PRO A 585 6.75 37.67 -63.91
C PRO A 585 5.45 37.41 -64.68
N GLY A 586 4.32 37.20 -64.00
CA GLY A 586 3.00 36.97 -64.60
C GLY A 586 2.09 38.19 -64.58
N PRO A 587 0.78 38.00 -64.87
CA PRO A 587 -0.24 39.04 -64.72
C PRO A 587 -0.51 39.40 -63.25
N VAL A 588 -0.87 40.65 -63.00
CA VAL A 588 -1.19 41.17 -61.65
C VAL A 588 -2.58 41.79 -61.66
N ALA A 589 -3.43 41.34 -60.74
CA ALA A 589 -4.79 41.84 -60.57
C ALA A 589 -4.95 42.52 -59.20
N ILE A 590 -5.22 43.81 -59.21
CA ILE A 590 -5.32 44.68 -58.04
C ILE A 590 -6.78 45.12 -57.91
N SER A 591 -7.40 44.75 -56.80
CA SER A 591 -8.79 45.13 -56.49
C SER A 591 -8.94 46.55 -55.94
N GLY A 592 -7.85 47.16 -55.46
CA GLY A 592 -7.79 48.57 -55.05
C GLY A 592 -7.00 49.47 -56.00
N SER A 593 -6.40 50.53 -55.44
CA SER A 593 -5.60 51.55 -56.11
C SER A 593 -4.10 51.32 -55.93
N VAL A 594 -3.27 51.92 -56.79
CA VAL A 594 -1.81 51.99 -56.58
C VAL A 594 -1.48 53.36 -55.98
N LEU A 595 -1.12 53.38 -54.70
CA LEU A 595 -0.92 54.62 -53.94
C LEU A 595 0.40 55.32 -54.27
N THR A 596 0.47 56.59 -53.87
CA THR A 596 1.63 57.48 -54.12
C THR A 596 2.96 56.87 -53.70
N GLY A 597 3.92 56.84 -54.63
CA GLY A 597 5.29 56.43 -54.37
C GLY A 597 5.54 54.92 -54.34
N PHE A 598 4.54 54.12 -54.75
CA PHE A 598 4.65 52.67 -54.93
C PHE A 598 4.84 52.29 -56.41
N LEU A 599 5.26 51.04 -56.60
CA LEU A 599 5.63 50.47 -57.89
C LEU A 599 4.91 49.14 -58.11
N VAL A 600 4.41 48.95 -59.33
CA VAL A 600 3.97 47.65 -59.85
C VAL A 600 4.70 47.36 -61.15
N VAL A 601 5.46 46.27 -61.19
CA VAL A 601 6.11 45.74 -62.41
C VAL A 601 5.60 44.33 -62.65
N ALA A 602 4.95 44.10 -63.79
CA ALA A 602 4.42 42.82 -64.19
C ALA A 602 5.01 42.36 -65.53
N GLY A 603 5.39 41.09 -65.63
CA GLY A 603 5.73 40.44 -66.90
C GLY A 603 4.51 40.04 -67.73
N GLY A 604 3.32 40.05 -67.13
CA GLY A 604 2.03 39.92 -67.81
C GLY A 604 1.18 41.19 -67.71
N ASP A 605 -0.11 41.06 -68.04
CA ASP A 605 -1.07 42.17 -68.00
C ASP A 605 -1.29 42.68 -66.56
N VAL A 606 -1.52 43.98 -66.40
CA VAL A 606 -1.86 44.60 -65.11
C VAL A 606 -3.31 45.09 -65.14
N PHE A 607 -4.11 44.61 -64.19
CA PHE A 607 -5.47 45.07 -63.98
C PHE A 607 -5.56 45.81 -62.65
N VAL A 608 -6.02 47.07 -62.68
CA VAL A 608 -6.24 47.92 -61.49
C VAL A 608 -7.71 48.33 -61.46
N SER A 609 -8.42 47.95 -60.41
CA SER A 609 -9.84 48.30 -60.26
C SER A 609 -10.03 49.73 -59.75
N GLY A 610 -9.10 50.23 -58.93
CA GLY A 610 -9.08 51.62 -58.48
C GLY A 610 -8.29 52.55 -59.40
N SER A 611 -7.67 53.57 -58.81
CA SER A 611 -6.87 54.57 -59.52
C SER A 611 -5.36 54.33 -59.35
N VAL A 612 -4.56 55.00 -60.19
CA VAL A 612 -3.09 55.06 -60.04
C VAL A 612 -2.71 56.47 -59.63
N GLU A 613 -2.17 56.62 -58.42
CA GLU A 613 -1.88 57.92 -57.82
C GLU A 613 -0.38 58.13 -57.68
N ALA A 614 0.20 59.05 -58.48
CA ALA A 614 1.63 59.39 -58.44
C ALA A 614 2.59 58.18 -58.29
N ALA A 615 2.25 57.09 -58.96
CA ALA A 615 2.92 55.79 -58.88
C ALA A 615 3.47 55.33 -60.23
N LEU A 616 4.31 54.30 -60.22
CA LEU A 616 4.83 53.67 -61.44
C LEU A 616 4.14 52.32 -61.65
N VAL A 617 3.44 52.17 -62.77
CA VAL A 617 2.88 50.89 -63.23
C VAL A 617 3.56 50.53 -64.55
N SER A 618 4.19 49.36 -64.62
CA SER A 618 4.90 48.88 -65.80
C SER A 618 4.50 47.45 -66.11
N SER A 619 4.12 47.18 -67.35
CA SER A 619 3.70 45.86 -67.80
C SER A 619 4.37 45.49 -69.14
N GLU A 620 4.90 44.27 -69.24
CA GLU A 620 5.29 43.67 -70.52
C GLU A 620 4.07 43.19 -71.34
N GLY A 621 2.88 43.27 -70.77
CA GLY A 621 1.57 43.10 -71.40
C GLY A 621 0.82 44.41 -71.57
N GLY A 622 -0.49 44.38 -71.39
CA GLY A 622 -1.39 45.54 -71.35
C GLY A 622 -1.66 46.01 -69.92
N VAL A 623 -2.06 47.29 -69.79
CA VAL A 623 -2.47 47.86 -68.50
C VAL A 623 -3.91 48.35 -68.62
N ARG A 624 -4.80 47.84 -67.76
CA ARG A 624 -6.20 48.30 -67.67
C ARG A 624 -6.47 48.84 -66.28
N ILE A 625 -6.86 50.12 -66.23
CA ILE A 625 -7.20 50.86 -65.03
C ILE A 625 -8.69 51.20 -65.16
N VAL A 626 -9.53 50.72 -64.24
CA VAL A 626 -10.97 50.94 -64.35
C VAL A 626 -11.34 52.40 -64.10
N GLU A 627 -10.71 53.03 -63.11
CA GLU A 627 -10.77 54.48 -62.88
C GLU A 627 -9.71 55.21 -63.73
N GLY A 628 -8.97 56.18 -63.17
CA GLY A 628 -8.01 57.00 -63.91
C GLY A 628 -6.63 57.06 -63.29
N VAL A 629 -5.75 57.80 -63.96
CA VAL A 629 -4.40 58.09 -63.50
C VAL A 629 -4.33 59.52 -62.98
N LYS A 630 -4.04 59.68 -61.69
CA LYS A 630 -3.76 60.97 -61.04
C LYS A 630 -2.26 61.10 -60.84
N GLY A 631 -1.57 61.62 -61.84
CA GLY A 631 -0.12 61.54 -61.89
C GLY A 631 0.62 62.52 -60.97
N ALA A 632 0.03 63.69 -60.65
CA ALA A 632 0.73 64.75 -59.91
C ALA A 632 2.14 65.06 -60.46
N ARG A 633 2.30 64.99 -61.79
CA ARG A 633 3.56 65.13 -62.55
C ARG A 633 4.63 64.06 -62.28
N ARG A 634 4.30 63.00 -61.55
CA ARG A 634 5.22 61.91 -61.19
C ARG A 634 4.72 60.53 -61.62
N GLY A 635 3.41 60.36 -61.75
CA GLY A 635 2.78 59.10 -62.12
C GLY A 635 3.12 58.72 -63.56
N THR A 636 3.51 57.46 -63.73
CA THR A 636 3.95 56.91 -65.01
C THR A 636 3.30 55.54 -65.20
N VAL A 637 2.65 55.34 -66.34
CA VAL A 637 2.09 54.05 -66.74
C VAL A 637 2.73 53.60 -68.05
N ARG A 638 3.31 52.41 -68.05
CA ARG A 638 4.00 51.82 -69.20
C ARG A 638 3.40 50.46 -69.53
N ALA A 639 3.12 50.23 -70.81
CA ALA A 639 2.65 48.95 -71.31
C ALA A 639 3.35 48.60 -72.62
N ARG A 640 3.76 47.35 -72.79
CA ARG A 640 4.25 46.86 -74.09
C ARG A 640 3.11 46.63 -75.08
N LYS A 641 1.88 46.41 -74.61
CA LYS A 641 0.69 46.31 -75.46
C LYS A 641 -0.13 47.60 -75.36
N THR A 642 -1.33 47.54 -74.79
CA THR A 642 -2.29 48.63 -74.73
C THR A 642 -2.38 49.24 -73.33
N ILE A 643 -2.84 50.51 -73.25
CA ILE A 643 -3.27 51.13 -72.00
C ILE A 643 -4.74 51.51 -72.11
N GLU A 644 -5.55 51.05 -71.16
CA GLU A 644 -6.96 51.43 -71.01
C GLU A 644 -7.15 52.13 -69.66
N ALA A 645 -7.73 53.33 -69.66
CA ALA A 645 -8.11 54.03 -68.42
C ALA A 645 -9.37 54.89 -68.61
N ALA A 646 -10.02 55.33 -67.54
CA ALA A 646 -11.14 56.26 -67.63
C ALA A 646 -10.67 57.68 -67.99
N PHE A 647 -9.59 58.15 -67.36
CA PHE A 647 -8.97 59.45 -67.60
C PHE A 647 -7.48 59.44 -67.19
N THR A 648 -6.75 60.47 -67.61
CA THR A 648 -5.41 60.76 -67.10
C THR A 648 -5.26 62.24 -66.80
N GLU A 649 -4.62 62.56 -65.68
CA GLU A 649 -4.30 63.91 -65.25
C GLU A 649 -2.83 64.00 -64.82
N GLN A 650 -2.09 64.95 -65.39
CA GLN A 650 -0.69 65.24 -65.02
C GLN A 650 0.19 63.98 -64.94
N ALA A 651 0.04 63.06 -65.89
CA ALA A 651 0.75 61.78 -65.89
C ALA A 651 1.50 61.53 -67.21
N LEU A 652 2.42 60.56 -67.18
CA LEU A 652 3.08 60.03 -68.37
C LEU A 652 2.50 58.65 -68.72
N LEU A 653 1.86 58.54 -69.88
CA LEU A 653 1.40 57.26 -70.43
C LEU A 653 2.28 56.85 -71.60
N MET A 654 2.79 55.62 -71.60
CA MET A 654 3.63 55.08 -72.66
C MET A 654 3.17 53.69 -73.07
N ALA A 655 2.73 53.52 -74.31
CA ALA A 655 2.34 52.23 -74.86
C ALA A 655 3.00 51.97 -76.22
N ILE A 656 3.39 50.72 -76.52
CA ILE A 656 3.77 50.40 -77.92
C ILE A 656 2.52 50.27 -78.78
N GLY A 657 1.46 49.65 -78.25
CA GLY A 657 0.13 49.58 -78.88
C GLY A 657 -0.74 50.77 -78.50
N ASP A 658 -2.06 50.61 -78.69
CA ASP A 658 -3.05 51.69 -78.55
C ASP A 658 -3.23 52.15 -77.10
N ILE A 659 -3.59 53.43 -76.94
CA ILE A 659 -4.02 54.02 -75.67
C ILE A 659 -5.47 54.44 -75.82
N THR A 660 -6.34 53.89 -74.98
CA THR A 660 -7.77 54.22 -74.96
C THR A 660 -8.13 54.84 -73.63
N LEU A 661 -8.67 56.05 -73.65
CA LEU A 661 -9.23 56.69 -72.47
C LEU A 661 -10.73 56.91 -72.63
N LYS A 662 -11.52 56.70 -71.58
CA LYS A 662 -12.99 56.86 -71.64
C LYS A 662 -13.46 58.33 -71.62
N SER A 663 -12.63 59.28 -71.22
CA SER A 663 -13.04 60.68 -71.07
C SER A 663 -11.95 61.68 -71.43
N SER A 664 -10.96 61.96 -70.58
CA SER A 664 -10.02 63.06 -70.83
C SER A 664 -8.56 62.72 -70.56
N ALA A 665 -7.69 63.42 -71.28
CA ALA A 665 -6.27 63.53 -70.97
C ALA A 665 -5.93 65.00 -70.67
N LEU A 666 -5.69 65.30 -69.39
CA LEU A 666 -5.45 66.65 -68.90
C LEU A 666 -3.97 66.82 -68.52
N LEU A 667 -3.31 67.82 -69.10
CA LEU A 667 -1.93 68.22 -68.79
C LEU A 667 -0.95 67.04 -68.74
N SER A 668 -1.18 66.04 -69.60
CA SER A 668 -0.49 64.76 -69.58
C SER A 668 0.46 64.63 -70.76
N VAL A 669 1.44 63.75 -70.63
CA VAL A 669 2.33 63.34 -71.73
C VAL A 669 1.91 61.95 -72.14
N VAL A 670 1.37 61.82 -73.35
CA VAL A 670 0.90 60.56 -73.91
C VAL A 670 1.82 60.18 -75.06
N LYS A 671 2.42 58.99 -75.00
CA LYS A 671 3.28 58.46 -76.05
C LYS A 671 2.78 57.08 -76.47
N THR A 672 2.43 56.92 -77.73
CA THR A 672 2.01 55.64 -78.29
C THR A 672 2.54 55.42 -79.70
N ASN A 673 2.96 54.19 -79.99
CA ASN A 673 3.21 53.75 -81.36
C ASN A 673 1.97 53.12 -82.03
N GLY A 674 0.86 53.07 -81.31
CA GLY A 674 -0.47 52.83 -81.85
C GLY A 674 -1.24 54.14 -82.05
N LYS A 675 -2.55 54.07 -81.83
CA LYS A 675 -3.50 55.17 -81.90
C LYS A 675 -3.94 55.60 -80.50
N LEU A 676 -4.05 56.91 -80.26
CA LEU A 676 -4.74 57.43 -79.08
C LEU A 676 -6.23 57.58 -79.38
N THR A 677 -7.10 56.96 -78.59
CA THR A 677 -8.55 57.13 -78.68
C THR A 677 -9.11 57.68 -77.37
N LEU A 678 -9.79 58.82 -77.44
CA LEU A 678 -10.58 59.35 -76.32
C LEU A 678 -12.07 59.12 -76.63
N GLN A 679 -12.67 58.15 -75.93
CA GLN A 679 -14.05 57.76 -76.11
C GLN A 679 -15.01 58.72 -75.38
N GLY A 680 -16.30 58.65 -75.73
CA GLY A 680 -17.38 59.39 -75.08
C GLY A 680 -17.53 60.86 -75.47
N GLU A 681 -18.66 61.47 -75.14
CA GLU A 681 -18.98 62.86 -75.46
C GLU A 681 -18.06 63.89 -74.79
N ARG A 682 -17.35 63.47 -73.73
CA ARG A 682 -16.36 64.28 -73.01
C ARG A 682 -14.90 64.00 -73.42
N GLY A 683 -14.69 63.21 -74.48
CA GLY A 683 -13.42 62.79 -75.08
C GLY A 683 -12.39 63.89 -75.37
N SER A 684 -11.75 64.50 -74.36
CA SER A 684 -11.00 65.76 -74.53
C SER A 684 -9.51 65.62 -74.20
N LEU A 685 -8.65 66.03 -75.14
CA LEU A 685 -7.20 66.17 -74.92
C LEU A 685 -6.89 67.63 -74.64
N ILE A 686 -6.54 67.97 -73.39
CA ILE A 686 -6.40 69.35 -72.91
C ILE A 686 -5.03 69.54 -72.28
N GLY A 687 -4.15 70.25 -72.98
CA GLY A 687 -2.82 70.60 -72.51
C GLY A 687 -1.85 69.42 -72.42
N GLY A 688 -0.56 69.73 -72.57
CA GLY A 688 0.51 68.71 -72.59
C GLY A 688 0.89 68.28 -74.01
N GLN A 689 1.45 67.08 -74.13
CA GLN A 689 1.98 66.54 -75.38
C GLN A 689 1.45 65.14 -75.65
N CYS A 690 0.90 64.93 -76.84
CA CYS A 690 0.58 63.60 -77.36
C CYS A 690 1.50 63.29 -78.54
N ARG A 691 2.15 62.13 -78.53
CA ARG A 691 2.89 61.57 -79.67
C ARG A 691 2.24 60.23 -80.02
N ALA A 692 1.63 60.12 -81.19
CA ALA A 692 0.89 58.93 -81.60
C ALA A 692 1.22 58.55 -83.05
N LYS A 693 1.92 57.42 -83.26
CA LYS A 693 2.35 56.99 -84.61
C LYS A 693 1.17 56.83 -85.57
N ASN A 694 0.10 56.17 -85.14
CA ASN A 694 -1.09 55.90 -85.97
C ASN A 694 -2.18 56.97 -85.82
N GLY A 695 -1.84 58.15 -85.31
CA GLY A 695 -2.75 59.28 -85.18
C GLY A 695 -3.61 59.25 -83.92
N ILE A 696 -4.60 60.14 -83.87
CA ILE A 696 -5.48 60.31 -82.71
C ILE A 696 -6.95 60.40 -83.15
N ASP A 697 -7.86 59.95 -82.30
CA ASP A 697 -9.31 60.08 -82.47
C ASP A 697 -9.92 60.58 -81.16
N VAL A 698 -10.37 61.82 -81.17
CA VAL A 698 -10.84 62.52 -79.98
C VAL A 698 -12.13 63.29 -80.26
N GLN A 699 -12.94 63.49 -79.22
CA GLN A 699 -14.10 64.37 -79.31
C GLN A 699 -13.67 65.83 -79.34
N ASN A 700 -12.79 66.25 -78.43
CA ASN A 700 -12.30 67.64 -78.38
C ASN A 700 -10.77 67.67 -78.27
N LEU A 701 -10.17 68.65 -78.94
CA LEU A 701 -8.72 68.88 -78.89
C LEU A 701 -8.43 70.33 -78.50
N GLY A 702 -7.75 70.52 -77.37
CA GLY A 702 -7.53 71.84 -76.75
C GLY A 702 -8.68 72.29 -75.85
N ALA A 703 -8.62 73.53 -75.38
CA ALA A 703 -9.63 74.15 -74.51
C ALA A 703 -9.79 75.65 -74.81
N GLU A 704 -10.90 76.26 -74.38
CA GLU A 704 -11.22 77.67 -74.64
C GLU A 704 -10.24 78.68 -74.02
N ASN A 705 -9.51 78.27 -72.98
CA ASN A 705 -8.48 79.08 -72.37
C ASN A 705 -7.13 79.07 -73.13
N ASN A 706 -7.12 78.60 -74.39
CA ASN A 706 -5.94 78.48 -75.25
C ASN A 706 -4.79 77.66 -74.62
N SER A 707 -5.13 76.64 -73.83
CA SER A 707 -4.13 75.72 -73.27
C SER A 707 -3.34 75.05 -74.39
N ARG A 708 -2.02 75.33 -74.42
CA ARG A 708 -1.11 74.78 -75.43
C ARG A 708 -1.13 73.25 -75.41
N THR A 709 -1.67 72.67 -76.48
CA THR A 709 -1.83 71.21 -76.64
C THR A 709 -1.09 70.79 -77.89
N THR A 710 -0.04 69.97 -77.76
CA THR A 710 0.78 69.55 -78.90
C THR A 710 0.50 68.11 -79.27
N VAL A 711 0.17 67.85 -80.53
CA VAL A 711 -0.07 66.51 -81.07
C VAL A 711 0.91 66.23 -82.19
N SER A 712 1.78 65.25 -81.98
CA SER A 712 2.68 64.72 -82.99
C SER A 712 2.11 63.41 -83.55
N PHE A 713 2.05 63.26 -84.88
CA PHE A 713 1.57 62.03 -85.52
C PHE A 713 2.33 61.64 -86.80
N GLY A 714 2.21 60.37 -87.20
CA GLY A 714 2.70 59.87 -88.49
C GLY A 714 4.16 59.47 -88.56
N GLN A 715 4.84 59.34 -87.42
CA GLN A 715 6.23 58.87 -87.32
C GLN A 715 6.38 57.90 -86.14
N ASP A 716 7.45 57.08 -86.14
CA ASP A 716 7.72 56.12 -85.07
C ASP A 716 8.40 56.77 -83.86
N TYR A 717 7.64 57.03 -82.80
CA TYR A 717 8.15 57.74 -81.64
C TYR A 717 9.03 56.89 -80.72
N LEU A 718 9.03 55.56 -80.86
CA LEU A 718 10.03 54.71 -80.19
C LEU A 718 11.41 54.91 -80.82
N ILE A 719 11.49 55.07 -82.14
CA ILE A 719 12.75 55.38 -82.83
C ILE A 719 13.29 56.74 -82.38
N LYS A 720 12.41 57.76 -82.27
CA LYS A 720 12.78 59.07 -81.71
C LYS A 720 13.31 58.98 -80.28
N ASP A 721 12.58 58.29 -79.40
CA ASP A 721 13.00 58.13 -78.00
C ASP A 721 14.34 57.34 -77.91
N ALA A 722 14.58 56.37 -78.80
CA ALA A 722 15.86 55.65 -78.91
C ALA A 722 16.99 56.56 -79.42
N ALA A 723 16.73 57.44 -80.39
CA ALA A 723 17.69 58.42 -80.88
C ALA A 723 18.07 59.40 -79.77
N GLU A 724 17.08 59.98 -79.07
CA GLU A 724 17.28 60.87 -77.92
C GLU A 724 18.10 60.18 -76.80
N ALA A 725 17.91 58.87 -76.58
CA ALA A 725 18.67 58.11 -75.59
C ALA A 725 20.14 57.90 -75.99
N GLU A 726 20.39 57.56 -77.26
CA GLU A 726 21.76 57.43 -77.80
C GLU A 726 22.49 58.78 -77.82
N GLU A 727 21.80 59.88 -78.12
CA GLU A 727 22.35 61.24 -78.03
C GLU A 727 22.80 61.61 -76.61
N ARG A 728 21.99 61.30 -75.60
CA ARG A 728 22.39 61.52 -74.20
C ARG A 728 23.64 60.72 -73.82
N GLU A 729 23.76 59.50 -74.34
CA GLU A 729 24.91 58.65 -74.08
C GLU A 729 26.16 59.14 -74.84
N ILE A 730 25.99 59.66 -76.06
CA ILE A 730 27.03 60.39 -76.80
C ILE A 730 27.57 61.55 -75.95
N ASP A 731 26.69 62.35 -75.33
CA ASP A 731 27.12 63.48 -74.50
C ASP A 731 27.88 63.03 -73.23
N ARG A 732 27.48 61.91 -72.62
CA ARG A 732 28.26 61.30 -71.52
C ARG A 732 29.64 60.85 -71.97
N VAL A 733 29.72 60.16 -73.11
CA VAL A 733 31.01 59.71 -73.66
C VAL A 733 31.90 60.90 -74.01
N LYS A 734 31.35 61.97 -74.61
CA LYS A 734 32.08 63.23 -74.85
C LYS A 734 32.63 63.83 -73.55
N ALA A 735 31.85 63.83 -72.46
CA ALA A 735 32.31 64.32 -71.17
C ALA A 735 33.46 63.46 -70.58
N LEU A 736 33.40 62.13 -70.75
CA LEU A 736 34.47 61.22 -70.34
C LEU A 736 35.75 61.43 -71.16
N ILE A 737 35.62 61.64 -72.48
CA ILE A 737 36.75 61.98 -73.35
C ILE A 737 37.40 63.30 -72.88
N LEU A 738 36.59 64.31 -72.55
CA LEU A 738 37.09 65.59 -72.04
C LEU A 738 37.80 65.42 -70.68
N LYS A 739 37.31 64.53 -69.81
CA LYS A 739 37.96 64.21 -68.53
C LYS A 739 39.29 63.48 -68.74
N ALA A 740 39.32 62.50 -69.64
CA ALA A 740 40.55 61.81 -70.03
C ALA A 740 41.58 62.77 -70.63
N ASP A 741 41.14 63.77 -71.39
CA ASP A 741 42.01 64.83 -71.92
C ASP A 741 42.60 65.73 -70.84
N LYS A 742 41.82 66.04 -69.79
CA LYS A 742 42.32 66.80 -68.63
C LYS A 742 43.35 65.99 -67.84
N THR A 743 43.06 64.73 -67.52
CA THR A 743 44.00 63.88 -66.78
C THR A 743 45.28 63.61 -67.58
N MET A 744 45.21 63.42 -68.90
CA MET A 744 46.42 63.34 -69.72
C MET A 744 47.24 64.63 -69.70
N LYS A 745 46.60 65.81 -69.72
CA LYS A 745 47.34 67.10 -69.61
C LYS A 745 47.99 67.27 -68.24
N GLU A 746 47.33 66.85 -67.17
CA GLU A 746 47.87 66.91 -65.80
C GLU A 746 49.03 65.94 -65.60
N LEU A 747 48.85 64.68 -66.01
CA LEU A 747 49.89 63.67 -65.96
C LEU A 747 51.09 64.08 -66.84
N ALA A 748 50.86 64.70 -68.01
CA ALA A 748 51.93 65.23 -68.87
C ALA A 748 52.73 66.37 -68.24
N ARG A 749 52.10 67.19 -67.39
CA ARG A 749 52.79 68.22 -66.59
C ARG A 749 53.57 67.60 -65.43
N ASN A 750 53.06 66.51 -64.86
CA ASN A 750 53.62 65.88 -63.66
C ASN A 750 54.60 64.72 -63.98
N GLY A 751 54.90 64.44 -65.25
CA GLY A 751 55.81 63.37 -65.67
C GLY A 751 55.30 61.95 -65.42
N GLY A 752 53.98 61.75 -65.29
CA GLY A 752 53.37 60.43 -65.11
C GLY A 752 53.38 59.57 -66.39
N ASP A 753 52.83 58.35 -66.33
CA ASP A 753 52.60 57.52 -67.52
C ASP A 753 51.20 57.80 -68.12
N MET A 754 51.14 58.17 -69.41
CA MET A 754 49.89 58.47 -70.13
C MET A 754 49.32 57.25 -70.87
N ALA A 755 50.06 56.15 -71.00
CA ALA A 755 49.73 55.09 -71.94
C ALA A 755 48.36 54.47 -71.65
N THR A 756 48.04 54.27 -70.37
CA THR A 756 46.78 53.72 -69.89
C THR A 756 45.60 54.65 -70.19
N VAL A 757 45.72 55.94 -69.83
CA VAL A 757 44.67 56.95 -70.07
C VAL A 757 44.46 57.18 -71.58
N ARG A 758 45.52 57.12 -72.39
CA ARG A 758 45.44 57.21 -73.85
C ARG A 758 44.71 56.01 -74.46
N GLN A 759 44.99 54.79 -74.00
CA GLN A 759 44.26 53.60 -74.43
C GLN A 759 42.77 53.67 -74.07
N GLU A 760 42.45 54.16 -72.88
CA GLU A 760 41.07 54.37 -72.45
C GLU A 760 40.36 55.42 -73.30
N LYS A 761 41.03 56.55 -73.60
CA LYS A 761 40.51 57.57 -74.52
C LYS A 761 40.22 56.99 -75.91
N ILE A 762 41.12 56.19 -76.49
CA ILE A 762 40.90 55.57 -77.81
C ILE A 762 39.66 54.66 -77.80
N LYS A 763 39.44 53.90 -76.72
CA LYS A 763 38.21 53.09 -76.57
C LYS A 763 36.96 53.97 -76.53
N LEU A 764 37.00 55.08 -75.80
CA LEU A 764 35.88 56.04 -75.72
C LEU A 764 35.58 56.70 -77.07
N VAL A 765 36.60 57.06 -77.86
CA VAL A 765 36.41 57.63 -79.21
C VAL A 765 35.76 56.62 -80.17
N LYS A 766 36.21 55.35 -80.16
CA LYS A 766 35.56 54.29 -80.96
C LYS A 766 34.10 54.07 -80.56
N LEU A 767 33.81 54.15 -79.25
CA LEU A 767 32.43 54.07 -78.75
C LEU A 767 31.59 55.26 -79.23
N LEU A 768 32.16 56.48 -79.23
CA LEU A 768 31.52 57.70 -79.72
C LEU A 768 31.14 57.58 -81.20
N GLU A 769 32.06 57.12 -82.06
CA GLU A 769 31.79 56.89 -83.49
C GLU A 769 30.65 55.89 -83.70
N LYS A 770 30.70 54.74 -83.01
CA LYS A 770 29.65 53.71 -83.11
C LYS A 770 28.27 54.25 -82.73
N ARG A 771 28.18 55.02 -81.64
CA ARG A 771 26.92 55.62 -81.19
C ARG A 771 26.44 56.72 -82.14
N THR A 772 27.35 57.54 -82.66
CA THR A 772 27.02 58.60 -83.64
C THR A 772 26.41 57.99 -84.92
N MET A 773 27.00 56.91 -85.44
CA MET A 773 26.44 56.18 -86.58
C MET A 773 25.07 55.57 -86.26
N ARG A 774 24.86 55.08 -85.03
CA ARG A 774 23.57 54.55 -84.59
C ARG A 774 22.49 55.64 -84.55
N VAL A 775 22.83 56.83 -84.06
CA VAL A 775 21.93 58.00 -84.05
C VAL A 775 21.55 58.40 -85.47
N PHE A 776 22.49 58.44 -86.41
CA PHE A 776 22.20 58.73 -87.81
C PHE A 776 21.19 57.73 -88.42
N GLN A 777 21.41 56.43 -88.21
CA GLN A 777 20.48 55.38 -88.67
C GLN A 777 19.09 55.50 -88.05
N LEU A 778 18.98 55.90 -86.78
CA LEU A 778 17.69 56.09 -86.12
C LEU A 778 16.96 57.33 -86.66
N HIS A 779 17.66 58.42 -86.94
CA HIS A 779 17.08 59.61 -87.55
C HIS A 779 16.52 59.33 -88.95
N GLU A 780 17.29 58.62 -89.79
CA GLU A 780 16.83 58.21 -91.13
C GLU A 780 15.53 57.41 -91.06
N ARG A 781 15.46 56.43 -90.16
CA ARG A 781 14.23 55.63 -89.95
C ARG A 781 13.08 56.43 -89.35
N PHE A 782 13.36 57.51 -88.60
CA PHE A 782 12.32 58.35 -88.02
C PHE A 782 11.62 59.23 -89.08
N GLU A 783 12.30 59.54 -90.18
CA GLU A 783 11.71 60.27 -91.32
C GLU A 783 10.74 59.42 -92.16
N GLU A 784 10.62 58.11 -91.89
CA GLU A 784 9.65 57.23 -92.57
C GLU A 784 8.21 57.64 -92.22
N HIS A 785 7.44 57.98 -93.26
CA HIS A 785 6.04 58.39 -93.12
C HIS A 785 5.11 57.20 -92.85
N VAL A 786 4.28 57.34 -91.82
CA VAL A 786 3.20 56.41 -91.50
C VAL A 786 1.84 57.07 -91.77
N PRO A 787 1.03 56.53 -92.69
CA PRO A 787 -0.32 57.04 -92.95
C PRO A 787 -1.15 57.08 -91.67
N SER A 788 -1.53 58.28 -91.26
CA SER A 788 -2.23 58.52 -90.00
C SER A 788 -2.94 59.86 -90.01
N GLU A 789 -3.95 60.00 -89.16
CA GLU A 789 -4.79 61.18 -89.10
C GLU A 789 -5.06 61.61 -87.67
N VAL A 790 -5.27 62.91 -87.50
CA VAL A 790 -5.80 63.52 -86.28
C VAL A 790 -7.28 63.80 -86.52
N VAL A 791 -8.14 62.93 -85.99
CA VAL A 791 -9.60 63.01 -86.13
C VAL A 791 -10.19 63.72 -84.91
N VAL A 792 -10.86 64.84 -85.14
CA VAL A 792 -11.56 65.61 -84.10
C VAL A 792 -13.05 65.66 -84.42
N ARG A 793 -13.83 64.84 -83.71
CA ARG A 793 -15.28 64.66 -83.96
C ARG A 793 -16.14 65.81 -83.48
N GLY A 794 -15.74 66.44 -82.38
CA GLY A 794 -16.37 67.62 -81.81
C GLY A 794 -15.61 68.88 -82.23
N THR A 795 -14.88 69.49 -81.30
CA THR A 795 -14.24 70.80 -81.50
C THR A 795 -12.73 70.77 -81.30
N ILE A 796 -11.99 71.39 -82.22
CA ILE A 796 -10.59 71.77 -82.03
C ILE A 796 -10.50 73.26 -81.68
N TYR A 797 -9.84 73.58 -80.57
CA TYR A 797 -9.75 74.92 -80.01
C TYR A 797 -8.43 75.61 -80.41
N PRO A 798 -8.39 76.96 -80.41
CA PRO A 798 -7.13 77.68 -80.59
C PRO A 798 -6.07 77.29 -79.55
N GLY A 799 -4.79 77.30 -79.95
CA GLY A 799 -3.67 76.84 -79.11
C GLY A 799 -3.34 75.35 -79.24
N ALA A 800 -4.14 74.59 -80.01
CA ALA A 800 -3.75 73.27 -80.48
C ALA A 800 -2.67 73.38 -81.58
N VAL A 801 -1.58 72.64 -81.43
CA VAL A 801 -0.46 72.60 -82.37
C VAL A 801 -0.26 71.17 -82.83
N LEU A 802 -0.49 70.93 -84.12
CA LEU A 802 -0.25 69.64 -84.75
C LEU A 802 1.16 69.62 -85.35
N GLU A 803 1.85 68.50 -85.22
CA GLU A 803 3.20 68.31 -85.71
C GLU A 803 3.32 66.96 -86.43
N SER A 804 3.97 66.96 -87.58
CA SER A 804 4.33 65.74 -88.31
C SER A 804 5.54 66.04 -89.19
N HIS A 805 6.58 65.22 -89.13
CA HIS A 805 7.81 65.38 -89.92
C HIS A 805 8.44 66.76 -89.73
N ASN A 806 8.49 67.26 -88.48
CA ASN A 806 8.97 68.60 -88.14
C ASN A 806 8.22 69.76 -88.85
N ARG A 807 7.01 69.51 -89.38
CA ARG A 807 6.09 70.53 -89.91
C ARG A 807 4.99 70.78 -88.90
N TYR A 808 4.66 72.05 -88.70
CA TYR A 808 3.72 72.49 -87.66
C TYR A 808 2.46 73.11 -88.28
N HIS A 809 1.31 72.80 -87.70
CA HIS A 809 0.03 73.43 -88.00
C HIS A 809 -0.61 73.91 -86.70
N GLU A 810 -0.64 75.23 -86.51
CA GLU A 810 -1.25 75.85 -85.34
C GLU A 810 -2.70 76.25 -85.63
N VAL A 811 -3.61 75.79 -84.78
CA VAL A 811 -5.02 76.16 -84.84
C VAL A 811 -5.19 77.52 -84.18
N ARG A 812 -5.61 78.51 -84.98
CA ARG A 812 -5.86 79.89 -84.52
C ARG A 812 -7.34 80.22 -84.36
N VAL A 813 -8.20 79.46 -85.02
CA VAL A 813 -9.67 79.64 -85.01
C VAL A 813 -10.31 78.32 -84.64
N LYS A 814 -11.37 78.38 -83.83
CA LYS A 814 -12.17 77.22 -83.43
C LYS A 814 -12.76 76.55 -84.67
N LYS A 815 -12.56 75.23 -84.81
CA LYS A 815 -13.14 74.41 -85.90
C LYS A 815 -13.87 73.20 -85.32
N GLN A 816 -14.82 72.66 -86.06
CA GLN A 816 -15.62 71.51 -85.65
C GLN A 816 -15.63 70.43 -86.72
N ARG A 817 -15.70 69.16 -86.30
CA ARG A 817 -15.75 67.99 -87.19
C ARG A 817 -14.67 68.05 -88.27
N VAL A 818 -13.41 68.03 -87.86
CA VAL A 818 -12.25 68.15 -88.76
C VAL A 818 -11.30 66.99 -88.58
N ALA A 819 -10.64 66.61 -89.67
CA ALA A 819 -9.51 65.70 -89.65
C ALA A 819 -8.28 66.38 -90.28
N PHE A 820 -7.11 66.06 -89.75
CA PHE A 820 -5.84 66.51 -90.28
C PHE A 820 -4.98 65.32 -90.66
N ALA A 821 -4.31 65.41 -91.80
CA ALA A 821 -3.40 64.39 -92.29
C ALA A 821 -2.12 65.06 -92.81
N PHE A 822 -0.99 64.36 -92.78
CA PHE A 822 0.23 64.84 -93.43
C PHE A 822 0.21 64.43 -94.90
N ASP A 823 0.28 65.40 -95.80
CA ASP A 823 0.37 65.16 -97.24
C ASP A 823 1.85 65.07 -97.63
N VAL A 824 2.27 63.86 -98.02
CA VAL A 824 3.67 63.56 -98.39
C VAL A 824 4.09 64.31 -99.65
N HIS A 825 3.18 64.57 -100.60
CA HIS A 825 3.48 65.29 -101.84
C HIS A 825 3.61 66.79 -101.61
N LEU A 826 2.76 67.36 -100.76
CA LEU A 826 2.78 68.79 -100.44
C LEU A 826 3.76 69.14 -99.31
N GLY A 827 4.25 68.14 -98.56
CA GLY A 827 5.17 68.32 -97.44
C GLY A 827 4.59 69.16 -96.30
N ARG A 828 3.27 69.12 -96.10
CA ARG A 828 2.55 69.91 -95.08
C ARG A 828 1.35 69.15 -94.53
N ILE A 829 0.89 69.57 -93.34
CA ILE A 829 -0.36 69.08 -92.75
C ILE A 829 -1.53 69.75 -93.48
N ILE A 830 -2.43 68.94 -94.03
CA ILE A 830 -3.67 69.36 -94.68
C ILE A 830 -4.87 69.09 -93.78
N GLU A 831 -5.90 69.91 -93.93
CA GLU A 831 -7.16 69.76 -93.21
C GLU A 831 -8.29 69.33 -94.14
N ARG A 832 -9.19 68.50 -93.61
CA ARG A 832 -10.41 68.08 -94.29
C ARG A 832 -11.59 68.07 -93.32
N PRO A 833 -12.80 68.45 -93.77
CA PRO A 833 -14.00 68.27 -92.96
C PRO A 833 -14.32 66.77 -92.79
N LEU A 834 -14.80 66.39 -91.62
CA LEU A 834 -15.37 65.07 -91.37
C LEU A 834 -16.83 65.07 -91.82
N ALA A 835 -17.18 64.08 -92.64
CA ALA A 835 -18.56 63.84 -93.08
C ALA A 835 -19.51 63.64 -91.89
#